data_AF-A0A7S9CYC5-F1
#
_entry.id   AF-A0A7S9CYC5-F1
#
_cell.length_a   1.000
_cell.length_b   1.000
_cell.length_c   1.000
_cell.angle_alpha   90.00
_cell.angle_beta   90.00
_cell.angle_gamma   90.00
#
_symmetry.space_group_name_H-M   'P 1'
#
loop_
_entity.id
_entity.type
_entity.pdbx_description
1 polymer ?
#
loop_
_entity_poly.entity_id
_entity_poly.type
_entity_poly.pdbx_seq_one_letter_code
_entity_poly.pdbx_strand_id
1 'polypeptide(L)'
;MRVASLLVARDAKCRAPQRVCVKSVKTNHSPALSPCAACRDGCYDDVIEAAHSPRGAVDGVSTLRPASTPKTIETKHFRDETLRCQTRGVMRSSCIPAGLAPLLRGGLFLVLDCILACSTGAGQALAACELHSRGGVITRVVQIELDNVHLRRDTPNVPSDLEQMPHLRDFLAREGMIGSNHQISPLAQTAPDALTILTGLYGDRMGVPIGDSSAVFRSDGSVGFASAFAYWAADGADGKPLMLADTGKTVPAPWVPFTSTGCDVGAFAITGLTLQGNADIAATLGAAEARAATADPLKARTDLFGIAIHCARGSPLCSNAHARPDLLPDEPGGYAGYSALFGNRNVQPVISSAGPVKDLIGNPIDDAAGRAGFPGIDAATAAQSLGYAAAMLEAGVPVVYVGIGNAHRPPAAAARKRAFGPGERAHVARLAADDAAFKRFIDRLAANGITTRNTLFVVVPTGNDRFVGGPPSPQACDGLTMPCSYGPVGAIDTAIDRLLATERRNVTAFDVQAGNAPPFYIRGNPQSADPLTRTLAQDIGKLSALNPVTGKSDRLTSMLADRAQLQLMHMVTASPARTPHVVMFGDPDYLIRTSASRADCAAPPACVADNPDIVWLRGDIAQLLGGSWFGIAGPGVARRGETADIVSSHADLRPTLLALLGLTDRYVHDGTVLVDALAPSALPAELASDPDSYSALAHALKTLNEPLGQLARNSLALATQAIKGGDAGYERYLDSIGTITSRRDALAREIDAQLDGAAFAHRPINPAYAHALIGRAEALVNEVENIAGSSLTPADRRWKAANDAR
;
A
#
# COMPACT_ATOMS: atom_id res chain seq x y z
N MET A 1 47.17 58.56 24.69
CA MET A 1 46.58 58.82 23.36
C MET A 1 45.34 57.90 23.25
N ARG A 2 44.10 58.32 22.96
CA ARG A 2 43.55 59.19 21.88
C ARG A 2 43.90 58.63 20.48
N VAL A 3 43.01 58.48 19.48
CA VAL A 3 41.54 58.65 19.29
C VAL A 3 41.21 58.09 17.87
N ALA A 4 40.05 57.55 17.47
CA ALA A 4 38.80 57.11 18.12
C ALA A 4 38.02 56.11 17.19
N SER A 5 36.79 55.74 17.54
CA SER A 5 35.91 54.78 16.83
C SER A 5 35.29 55.29 15.51
N LEU A 6 34.81 54.38 14.64
CA LEU A 6 33.63 54.64 13.80
C LEU A 6 32.86 53.33 13.42
N LEU A 7 31.73 53.47 12.70
CA LEU A 7 30.64 52.48 12.63
C LEU A 7 30.60 51.58 11.37
N VAL A 8 29.78 50.52 11.52
CA VAL A 8 29.18 49.62 10.52
C VAL A 8 28.61 50.32 9.28
N ALA A 9 28.72 49.66 8.12
CA ALA A 9 27.89 49.86 6.93
C ALA A 9 27.48 48.49 6.32
N ARG A 10 26.53 48.50 5.37
CA ARG A 10 25.90 47.31 4.73
C ARG A 10 26.39 47.08 3.28
N ASP A 11 25.83 46.02 2.67
CA ASP A 11 25.80 45.68 1.23
C ASP A 11 27.08 45.02 0.66
N ALA A 12 27.03 44.18 -0.39
CA ALA A 12 25.92 43.78 -1.28
C ALA A 12 25.95 42.28 -1.66
N LYS A 13 24.91 41.80 -2.36
CA LYS A 13 24.85 40.45 -2.96
C LYS A 13 25.70 40.34 -4.22
N CYS A 14 26.39 39.22 -4.41
CA CYS A 14 26.77 38.69 -5.73
C CYS A 14 26.39 37.20 -5.82
N ARG A 15 25.67 36.80 -6.89
CA ARG A 15 25.42 35.40 -7.25
C ARG A 15 26.32 35.02 -8.42
N ALA A 16 26.89 33.82 -8.40
CA ALA A 16 27.54 33.20 -9.56
C ALA A 16 26.80 31.88 -9.90
N PRO A 17 26.57 31.55 -11.18
CA PRO A 17 25.88 30.32 -11.57
C PRO A 17 26.84 29.12 -11.55
N GLN A 18 26.45 28.04 -10.86
CA GLN A 18 27.08 26.74 -11.06
C GLN A 18 26.69 26.17 -12.43
N ARG A 19 27.63 25.48 -13.08
CA ARG A 19 27.44 24.89 -14.42
C ARG A 19 27.01 23.43 -14.30
N VAL A 20 25.90 23.06 -14.94
CA VAL A 20 25.43 21.68 -15.01
C VAL A 20 26.12 20.95 -16.17
N CYS A 21 26.68 19.77 -15.92
CA CYS A 21 27.23 18.91 -16.95
C CYS A 21 26.14 18.01 -17.55
N VAL A 22 25.72 18.28 -18.79
CA VAL A 22 24.74 17.45 -19.52
C VAL A 22 25.49 16.40 -20.36
N LYS A 23 25.27 15.12 -20.08
CA LYS A 23 25.87 14.01 -20.83
C LYS A 23 25.02 13.67 -22.07
N SER A 24 25.34 14.26 -23.21
CA SER A 24 24.75 13.87 -24.50
C SER A 24 25.25 12.48 -24.93
N VAL A 25 24.35 11.59 -25.36
CA VAL A 25 24.67 10.24 -25.84
C VAL A 25 24.14 10.04 -27.26
N LYS A 26 24.86 10.59 -28.24
CA LYS A 26 24.75 10.22 -29.67
C LYS A 26 26.11 10.37 -30.38
N THR A 27 26.92 9.30 -30.36
CA THR A 27 27.73 8.75 -31.47
C THR A 27 28.63 7.63 -30.94
N ASN A 28 28.99 6.68 -31.81
CA ASN A 28 30.00 5.67 -31.51
C ASN A 28 31.41 6.29 -31.59
N HIS A 29 32.22 6.16 -30.54
CA HIS A 29 33.68 5.94 -30.60
C HIS A 29 34.25 5.71 -29.19
N SER A 30 35.26 4.84 -29.08
CA SER A 30 36.01 4.59 -27.84
C SER A 30 37.16 5.58 -27.67
N PRO A 31 37.41 6.07 -26.44
CA PRO A 31 38.77 6.43 -26.01
C PRO A 31 39.12 5.87 -24.62
N ALA A 32 40.41 5.92 -24.26
CA ALA A 32 40.95 5.37 -23.00
C ALA A 32 41.43 6.46 -22.01
N LEU A 33 41.34 6.11 -20.72
CA LEU A 33 42.15 6.56 -19.56
C LEU A 33 42.80 7.96 -19.57
N SER A 34 42.34 8.83 -18.65
CA SER A 34 43.21 9.43 -17.61
C SER A 34 42.39 10.04 -16.44
N PRO A 35 42.95 10.19 -15.23
CA PRO A 35 42.16 10.45 -14.01
C PRO A 35 42.14 11.91 -13.54
N CYS A 36 41.07 12.29 -12.83
CA CYS A 36 41.03 13.45 -11.93
C CYS A 36 40.79 12.97 -10.49
N ALA A 37 41.82 12.98 -9.65
CA ALA A 37 41.75 12.53 -8.26
C ALA A 37 41.60 13.71 -7.29
N ALA A 38 40.38 14.22 -7.08
CA ALA A 38 40.07 15.24 -6.05
C ALA A 38 38.57 15.38 -5.71
N CYS A 39 37.86 14.30 -5.37
CA CYS A 39 36.56 14.36 -4.67
C CYS A 39 36.39 13.12 -3.78
N ARG A 40 36.39 13.32 -2.46
CA ARG A 40 35.86 12.36 -1.48
C ARG A 40 34.50 12.88 -1.01
N ASP A 41 33.47 12.63 -1.80
CA ASP A 41 32.06 12.69 -1.38
C ASP A 41 31.25 11.83 -2.36
N GLY A 42 30.33 11.02 -1.84
CA GLY A 42 29.52 10.11 -2.65
C GLY A 42 28.34 10.83 -3.29
N CYS A 43 28.17 10.68 -4.60
CA CYS A 43 26.91 11.00 -5.25
C CYS A 43 25.88 9.92 -4.87
N TYR A 44 24.74 10.34 -4.31
CA TYR A 44 23.58 9.49 -4.07
C TYR A 44 22.56 9.63 -5.22
N ASP A 45 21.83 8.56 -5.50
CA ASP A 45 20.88 8.48 -6.62
C ASP A 45 19.50 9.10 -6.29
N ASP A 46 19.33 10.39 -6.60
CA ASP A 46 18.00 10.99 -6.83
C ASP A 46 17.61 10.81 -8.31
N VAL A 47 17.00 9.66 -8.65
CA VAL A 47 16.58 9.36 -10.04
C VAL A 47 15.29 10.10 -10.40
N ILE A 48 15.42 11.35 -10.81
CA ILE A 48 14.32 12.13 -11.40
C ILE A 48 14.22 11.79 -12.90
N GLU A 49 13.32 10.87 -13.28
CA GLU A 49 13.04 10.57 -14.70
C GLU A 49 12.34 11.77 -15.39
N ALA A 50 13.08 12.48 -16.25
CA ALA A 50 12.56 13.60 -17.03
C ALA A 50 11.83 13.12 -18.31
N ALA A 51 10.52 12.86 -18.20
CA ALA A 51 9.69 12.45 -19.33
C ALA A 51 9.72 13.44 -20.52
N HIS A 52 10.15 12.96 -21.69
CA HIS A 52 10.27 13.78 -22.90
C HIS A 52 9.01 13.71 -23.78
N SER A 53 8.30 14.84 -23.90
CA SER A 53 7.29 15.04 -24.97
C SER A 53 7.92 15.74 -26.18
N PRO A 54 7.74 15.24 -27.41
CA PRO A 54 8.30 15.87 -28.60
C PRO A 54 7.57 17.17 -28.95
N ARG A 55 8.31 18.25 -29.20
CA ARG A 55 7.85 19.43 -29.93
C ARG A 55 8.84 19.77 -31.04
N GLY A 56 8.34 19.91 -32.26
CA GLY A 56 9.12 20.39 -33.39
C GLY A 56 9.51 21.87 -33.25
N ALA A 57 10.56 22.28 -33.94
CA ALA A 57 11.00 23.66 -33.97
C ALA A 57 10.00 24.57 -34.70
N VAL A 58 9.93 25.84 -34.28
CA VAL A 58 9.24 26.92 -34.98
C VAL A 58 10.16 28.13 -34.98
N ASP A 59 10.51 28.59 -36.18
CA ASP A 59 11.11 29.90 -36.44
C ASP A 59 10.41 30.53 -37.65
N GLY A 60 10.29 31.86 -37.65
CA GLY A 60 9.78 32.63 -38.79
C GLY A 60 10.87 32.92 -39.83
N VAL A 61 10.67 33.79 -40.84
CA VAL A 61 9.69 34.88 -40.98
C VAL A 61 9.46 35.18 -42.49
N SER A 62 8.20 35.49 -42.88
CA SER A 62 7.75 36.26 -44.07
C SER A 62 8.39 35.98 -45.46
N THR A 63 7.63 35.70 -46.52
CA THR A 63 6.94 36.76 -47.30
C THR A 63 6.02 36.21 -48.42
N LEU A 64 5.13 37.07 -48.93
CA LEU A 64 4.50 37.08 -50.27
C LEU A 64 3.47 35.98 -50.70
N ARG A 65 2.25 36.47 -50.99
CA ARG A 65 1.28 35.97 -52.00
C ARG A 65 1.56 36.70 -53.34
N PRO A 66 1.12 36.27 -54.56
CA PRO A 66 -0.30 36.00 -54.88
C PRO A 66 -0.63 34.98 -56.03
N ALA A 67 -1.94 34.84 -56.34
CA ALA A 67 -2.53 34.36 -57.61
C ALA A 67 -2.29 32.87 -58.04
N SER A 68 -3.08 32.20 -58.89
CA SER A 68 -4.50 32.38 -59.32
C SER A 68 -5.03 31.07 -59.98
N THR A 69 -6.34 30.83 -59.92
CA THR A 69 -7.10 29.80 -60.70
C THR A 69 -7.31 30.25 -62.18
N PRO A 70 -7.95 29.50 -63.14
CA PRO A 70 -8.90 28.37 -63.02
C PRO A 70 -8.92 27.27 -64.15
N LYS A 71 -10.02 26.47 -64.20
CA LYS A 71 -10.64 25.72 -65.35
C LYS A 71 -10.06 24.33 -65.77
N THR A 72 -10.82 23.30 -66.20
CA THR A 72 -12.28 22.90 -66.06
C THR A 72 -12.56 21.48 -66.64
N ILE A 73 -13.59 20.75 -66.12
CA ILE A 73 -14.48 19.76 -66.83
C ILE A 73 -13.79 18.40 -67.20
N GLU A 74 -14.40 17.18 -67.25
CA GLU A 74 -15.78 16.71 -67.60
C GLU A 74 -16.33 15.51 -66.76
N THR A 75 -17.54 15.00 -67.09
CA THR A 75 -18.51 14.23 -66.24
C THR A 75 -19.02 12.89 -66.84
N LYS A 76 -19.58 11.98 -65.99
CA LYS A 76 -20.77 11.07 -66.16
C LYS A 76 -20.87 10.05 -64.97
N HIS A 77 -22.02 9.76 -64.31
CA HIS A 77 -23.29 9.02 -64.67
C HIS A 77 -23.11 7.46 -64.72
N PHE A 78 -24.03 6.56 -64.26
CA PHE A 78 -25.39 6.64 -63.63
C PHE A 78 -25.87 5.23 -63.09
N ARG A 79 -26.87 5.16 -62.17
CA ARG A 79 -27.68 3.97 -61.68
C ARG A 79 -26.94 2.75 -61.05
N ASP A 80 -27.42 1.96 -60.07
CA ASP A 80 -28.74 1.59 -59.46
C ASP A 80 -29.51 0.42 -60.16
N GLU A 81 -29.63 -0.75 -59.49
CA GLU A 81 -30.88 -1.58 -59.40
C GLU A 81 -30.76 -2.87 -58.53
N THR A 82 -31.89 -3.20 -57.90
CA THR A 82 -32.21 -4.18 -56.82
C THR A 82 -32.62 -5.62 -57.24
N LEU A 83 -32.75 -6.59 -56.28
CA LEU A 83 -33.92 -7.54 -56.04
C LEU A 83 -33.67 -9.07 -55.74
N ARG A 84 -34.42 -9.59 -54.73
CA ARG A 84 -35.12 -10.93 -54.56
C ARG A 84 -34.32 -12.21 -54.21
N CYS A 85 -34.60 -12.89 -53.06
CA CYS A 85 -35.69 -13.86 -52.67
C CYS A 85 -35.27 -15.35 -52.87
N GLN A 86 -35.78 -16.40 -52.21
CA GLN A 86 -36.72 -16.68 -51.07
C GLN A 86 -36.34 -18.10 -50.52
N THR A 87 -36.77 -18.71 -49.40
CA THR A 87 -37.84 -18.58 -48.36
C THR A 87 -37.25 -19.18 -47.04
N ARG A 88 -37.86 -19.69 -45.93
CA ARG A 88 -39.18 -19.97 -45.30
C ARG A 88 -38.89 -20.25 -43.79
N GLY A 89 -39.79 -20.22 -42.80
CA GLY A 89 -41.16 -19.71 -42.68
C GLY A 89 -41.82 -20.06 -41.31
N VAL A 90 -42.96 -19.42 -40.98
CA VAL A 90 -44.11 -19.94 -40.19
C VAL A 90 -43.86 -20.16 -38.66
N MET A 91 -44.60 -19.59 -37.68
CA MET A 91 -45.83 -18.74 -37.57
C MET A 91 -45.95 -18.20 -36.10
N ARG A 92 -46.85 -17.32 -35.61
CA ARG A 92 -48.02 -16.54 -36.11
C ARG A 92 -48.32 -15.29 -35.21
N SER A 93 -49.29 -14.49 -35.65
CA SER A 93 -50.25 -13.54 -35.00
C SER A 93 -50.57 -13.56 -33.50
N SER A 94 -51.23 -12.55 -32.87
CA SER A 94 -51.60 -11.10 -33.13
C SER A 94 -52.33 -10.59 -31.83
N CYS A 95 -52.72 -9.34 -31.54
CA CYS A 95 -53.28 -8.19 -32.30
C CYS A 95 -53.07 -6.84 -31.56
N ILE A 96 -53.37 -5.71 -32.23
CA ILE A 96 -53.71 -4.38 -31.64
C ILE A 96 -55.02 -3.91 -32.32
N PRO A 97 -55.78 -2.94 -31.77
CA PRO A 97 -55.78 -1.60 -32.40
C PRO A 97 -55.86 -0.41 -31.41
N ALA A 98 -55.77 0.82 -31.92
CA ALA A 98 -55.82 2.07 -31.16
C ALA A 98 -56.89 3.05 -31.71
N GLY A 99 -57.25 4.12 -30.97
CA GLY A 99 -58.14 5.16 -31.50
C GLY A 99 -58.48 6.37 -30.59
N LEU A 100 -58.17 7.58 -31.11
CA LEU A 100 -58.96 8.83 -31.07
C LEU A 100 -59.23 9.61 -29.75
N ALA A 101 -58.44 10.67 -29.57
CA ALA A 101 -58.80 12.11 -29.56
C ALA A 101 -59.85 12.75 -28.57
N PRO A 102 -59.67 14.04 -28.16
CA PRO A 102 -60.45 14.70 -27.08
C PRO A 102 -61.45 15.78 -27.54
N LEU A 103 -62.28 16.30 -26.61
CA LEU A 103 -63.03 17.56 -26.73
C LEU A 103 -63.36 18.20 -25.36
N LEU A 104 -63.64 19.53 -25.32
CA LEU A 104 -63.79 20.32 -24.10
C LEU A 104 -65.26 20.61 -23.70
N ARG A 105 -65.49 20.71 -22.37
CA ARG A 105 -66.40 21.61 -21.63
C ARG A 105 -66.06 21.45 -20.13
N GLY A 106 -66.17 22.44 -19.24
CA GLY A 106 -66.62 23.83 -19.40
C GLY A 106 -67.49 24.24 -18.20
N GLY A 107 -66.88 24.84 -17.17
CA GLY A 107 -67.56 25.25 -15.93
C GLY A 107 -66.79 26.35 -15.20
N LEU A 108 -67.50 27.36 -14.70
CA LEU A 108 -66.93 28.61 -14.18
C LEU A 108 -67.39 28.85 -12.74
N PHE A 109 -66.44 29.05 -11.83
CA PHE A 109 -66.65 29.75 -10.56
C PHE A 109 -65.47 30.67 -10.28
N LEU A 110 -65.77 31.92 -9.95
CA LEU A 110 -64.83 32.92 -9.44
C LEU A 110 -65.06 33.06 -7.94
N VAL A 111 -64.00 33.34 -7.15
CA VAL A 111 -63.87 34.54 -6.30
C VAL A 111 -62.64 34.46 -5.38
N LEU A 112 -61.83 35.53 -5.44
CA LEU A 112 -60.80 36.03 -4.50
C LEU A 112 -59.51 35.25 -4.22
N ASP A 113 -58.45 36.06 -4.09
CA ASP A 113 -57.07 35.68 -3.75
C ASP A 113 -56.86 35.34 -2.27
N CYS A 114 -56.02 34.34 -2.03
CA CYS A 114 -54.96 34.48 -1.04
C CYS A 114 -53.79 33.54 -1.40
N ILE A 115 -52.71 34.08 -1.97
CA ILE A 115 -51.54 33.27 -2.37
C ILE A 115 -50.70 32.96 -1.12
N LEU A 116 -51.12 31.96 -0.34
CA LEU A 116 -50.17 31.18 0.43
C LEU A 116 -49.49 30.19 -0.52
N ALA A 117 -48.35 30.61 -1.05
CA ALA A 117 -47.40 29.70 -1.66
C ALA A 117 -46.79 28.81 -0.57
N CYS A 118 -47.54 27.80 -0.12
CA CYS A 118 -46.98 26.62 0.53
C CYS A 118 -46.20 25.83 -0.53
N SER A 119 -45.07 26.38 -0.96
CA SER A 119 -44.01 25.60 -1.57
C SER A 119 -43.56 24.59 -0.52
N THR A 120 -44.11 23.38 -0.63
CA THR A 120 -43.51 22.18 -0.06
C THR A 120 -42.18 21.98 -0.76
N GLY A 121 -41.19 22.75 -0.34
CA GLY A 121 -39.82 22.52 -0.72
C GLY A 121 -39.48 21.12 -0.26
N ALA A 122 -39.36 20.21 -1.23
CA ALA A 122 -38.57 19.00 -1.06
C ALA A 122 -37.11 19.45 -0.94
N GLY A 123 -36.80 20.13 0.17
CA GLY A 123 -35.44 20.29 0.62
C GLY A 123 -34.89 18.89 0.75
N GLN A 124 -33.90 18.58 -0.07
CA GLN A 124 -33.11 17.39 0.13
C GLN A 124 -32.54 17.53 1.54
N ALA A 125 -33.06 16.73 2.47
CA ALA A 125 -32.41 16.56 3.76
C ALA A 125 -30.98 16.14 3.43
N LEU A 126 -30.00 16.95 3.84
CA LEU A 126 -28.61 16.54 3.80
C LEU A 126 -28.55 15.17 4.48
N ALA A 127 -28.15 14.14 3.75
CA ALA A 127 -28.07 12.79 4.29
C ALA A 127 -27.05 12.82 5.42
N ALA A 128 -27.55 12.86 6.66
CA ALA A 128 -26.70 12.83 7.83
C ALA A 128 -25.94 11.51 7.78
N CYS A 129 -24.61 11.57 7.92
CA CYS A 129 -23.72 10.40 7.89
C CYS A 129 -24.30 9.25 8.72
N GLU A 130 -24.73 8.19 8.03
CA GLU A 130 -25.29 7.01 8.66
C GLU A 130 -24.28 5.87 8.59
N LEU A 131 -23.53 5.72 9.68
CA LEU A 131 -22.84 4.48 9.98
C LEU A 131 -23.89 3.57 10.65
N HIS A 132 -24.45 2.62 9.90
CA HIS A 132 -25.53 1.71 10.30
C HIS A 132 -25.13 0.70 11.42
N SER A 133 -24.19 1.07 12.27
CA SER A 133 -23.71 0.32 13.44
C SER A 133 -24.86 -0.09 14.35
N ARG A 134 -24.71 -1.25 15.00
CA ARG A 134 -25.81 -1.86 15.77
C ARG A 134 -26.22 -0.96 16.95
N GLY A 135 -27.39 -0.34 16.82
CA GLY A 135 -27.94 0.63 17.78
C GLY A 135 -27.57 2.11 17.50
N GLY A 136 -26.95 2.43 16.37
CA GLY A 136 -26.58 3.80 15.97
C GLY A 136 -25.51 4.44 16.86
N VAL A 137 -24.70 3.62 17.55
CA VAL A 137 -23.78 4.09 18.59
C VAL A 137 -22.47 4.61 18.00
N ILE A 138 -21.97 3.99 16.93
CA ILE A 138 -20.74 4.44 16.26
C ILE A 138 -21.12 5.58 15.31
N THR A 139 -20.59 6.77 15.57
CA THR A 139 -20.80 7.99 14.77
C THR A 139 -19.56 8.43 14.01
N ARG A 140 -18.40 7.84 14.33
CA ARG A 140 -17.08 8.22 13.83
C ARG A 140 -16.15 7.02 13.74
N VAL A 141 -15.15 7.13 12.87
CA VAL A 141 -14.09 6.13 12.68
C VAL A 141 -12.74 6.86 12.64
N VAL A 142 -11.75 6.31 13.35
CA VAL A 142 -10.36 6.77 13.31
C VAL A 142 -9.47 5.54 13.07
N GLN A 143 -8.92 5.42 11.86
CA GLN A 143 -7.91 4.40 11.53
C GLN A 143 -6.52 5.04 11.51
N ILE A 144 -5.59 4.43 12.23
CA ILE A 144 -4.21 4.92 12.39
C ILE A 144 -3.25 3.85 11.89
N GLU A 145 -2.47 4.18 10.85
CA GLU A 145 -1.43 3.32 10.29
C GLU A 145 -0.05 3.80 10.75
N LEU A 146 0.72 2.91 11.40
CA LEU A 146 2.00 3.23 12.03
C LEU A 146 3.15 2.59 11.25
N ASP A 147 3.92 3.35 10.46
CA ASP A 147 5.06 2.75 9.77
C ASP A 147 6.09 2.25 10.80
N ASN A 148 6.29 0.95 10.80
CA ASN A 148 7.30 0.21 11.54
C ASN A 148 7.31 0.40 13.07
N VAL A 149 6.15 0.22 13.74
CA VAL A 149 6.03 0.23 15.21
C VAL A 149 5.82 -1.19 15.74
N HIS A 150 6.76 -1.71 16.53
CA HIS A 150 6.71 -3.08 17.03
C HIS A 150 6.07 -3.22 18.42
N LEU A 151 5.33 -4.32 18.61
CA LEU A 151 4.98 -4.87 19.93
C LEU A 151 6.02 -5.91 20.41
N ARG A 152 6.75 -6.57 19.49
CA ARG A 152 7.90 -7.40 19.85
C ARG A 152 9.06 -6.55 20.40
N ARG A 153 9.94 -7.16 21.20
CA ARG A 153 11.19 -6.55 21.66
C ARG A 153 12.34 -6.95 20.74
N ASP A 154 12.79 -6.04 19.86
CA ASP A 154 13.97 -6.27 18.99
C ASP A 154 15.29 -6.41 19.78
N THR A 155 15.32 -5.99 21.04
CA THR A 155 16.40 -6.25 22.00
C THR A 155 15.77 -6.66 23.33
N PRO A 156 16.02 -7.86 23.89
CA PRO A 156 15.20 -8.42 24.99
C PRO A 156 15.03 -7.55 26.25
N ASN A 157 16.08 -6.80 26.61
CA ASN A 157 16.09 -5.91 27.78
C ASN A 157 15.39 -4.56 27.54
N VAL A 158 15.19 -4.18 26.27
CA VAL A 158 14.54 -2.93 25.87
C VAL A 158 13.05 -3.21 25.66
N PRO A 159 12.13 -2.45 26.28
CA PRO A 159 10.70 -2.58 26.00
C PRO A 159 10.38 -2.25 24.54
N SER A 160 9.35 -2.87 23.98
CA SER A 160 8.96 -2.61 22.59
C SER A 160 8.46 -1.18 22.36
N ASP A 161 8.28 -0.78 21.10
CA ASP A 161 7.86 0.57 20.77
C ASP A 161 6.48 0.88 21.36
N LEU A 162 5.55 -0.09 21.33
CA LEU A 162 4.23 0.05 21.95
C LEU A 162 4.29 -0.03 23.49
N GLU A 163 5.24 -0.77 24.09
CA GLU A 163 5.48 -0.68 25.54
C GLU A 163 6.03 0.68 25.97
N GLN A 164 6.78 1.36 25.09
CA GLN A 164 7.27 2.73 25.29
C GLN A 164 6.22 3.81 24.92
N MET A 165 5.05 3.42 24.41
CA MET A 165 3.89 4.30 24.17
C MET A 165 2.70 3.91 25.07
N PRO A 166 2.85 4.02 26.41
CA PRO A 166 1.85 3.54 27.37
C PRO A 166 0.49 4.23 27.24
N HIS A 167 0.38 5.49 26.80
CA HIS A 167 -0.93 6.13 26.65
C HIS A 167 -1.72 5.56 25.47
N LEU A 168 -1.05 5.16 24.39
CA LEU A 168 -1.66 4.43 23.29
C LEU A 168 -2.03 3.00 23.72
N ARG A 169 -1.07 2.28 24.33
CA ARG A 169 -1.25 0.89 24.75
C ARG A 169 -2.37 0.73 25.78
N ASP A 170 -2.39 1.57 26.82
CA ASP A 170 -3.44 1.54 27.85
C ASP A 170 -4.80 1.93 27.29
N PHE A 171 -4.87 2.89 26.36
CA PHE A 171 -6.13 3.26 25.72
C PHE A 171 -6.75 2.07 24.98
N LEU A 172 -5.97 1.41 24.12
CA LEU A 172 -6.40 0.23 23.37
C LEU A 172 -6.76 -0.93 24.32
N ALA A 173 -5.90 -1.24 25.30
CA ALA A 173 -6.11 -2.37 26.20
C ALA A 173 -7.24 -2.17 27.24
N ARG A 174 -7.59 -0.94 27.61
CA ARG A 174 -8.67 -0.65 28.58
C ARG A 174 -10.02 -0.48 27.91
N GLU A 175 -10.06 0.13 26.73
CA GLU A 175 -11.30 0.45 26.00
C GLU A 175 -11.63 -0.55 24.87
N GLY A 176 -10.77 -1.53 24.63
CA GLY A 176 -10.95 -2.59 23.64
C GLY A 176 -9.91 -3.71 23.80
N MET A 177 -9.14 -3.97 22.74
CA MET A 177 -8.10 -4.99 22.76
C MET A 177 -6.89 -4.65 21.89
N ILE A 178 -5.79 -5.37 22.15
CA ILE A 178 -4.60 -5.47 21.29
C ILE A 178 -4.43 -6.96 20.94
N GLY A 179 -4.45 -7.30 19.66
CA GLY A 179 -4.16 -8.64 19.17
C GLY A 179 -2.69 -8.74 18.78
N SER A 180 -1.93 -9.63 19.43
CA SER A 180 -0.47 -9.79 19.23
C SER A 180 -0.07 -10.99 18.34
N ASN A 181 -1.07 -11.68 17.77
CA ASN A 181 -0.90 -12.83 16.87
C ASN A 181 -1.40 -12.46 15.46
N HIS A 182 -0.87 -11.36 14.92
CA HIS A 182 -1.29 -10.73 13.67
C HIS A 182 -0.26 -10.97 12.56
N GLN A 183 -0.72 -11.42 11.39
CA GLN A 183 0.11 -11.62 10.18
C GLN A 183 0.04 -10.41 9.24
N ILE A 184 1.08 -10.27 8.42
CA ILE A 184 1.35 -9.12 7.54
C ILE A 184 1.50 -9.58 6.08
N SER A 185 1.72 -8.66 5.13
CA SER A 185 2.04 -9.04 3.75
C SER A 185 3.33 -9.89 3.67
N PRO A 186 3.48 -10.77 2.65
CA PRO A 186 4.58 -11.74 2.60
C PRO A 186 5.99 -11.14 2.40
N LEU A 187 6.13 -9.81 2.40
CA LEU A 187 7.42 -9.09 2.31
C LEU A 187 7.58 -7.99 3.37
N ALA A 188 6.59 -7.76 4.26
CA ALA A 188 6.58 -6.68 5.27
C ALA A 188 6.84 -5.28 4.65
N GLN A 189 6.14 -4.95 3.57
CA GLN A 189 6.32 -3.71 2.81
C GLN A 189 5.15 -2.74 3.02
N THR A 190 5.49 -1.47 3.25
CA THR A 190 4.58 -0.43 3.73
C THR A 190 3.37 -0.21 2.80
N ALA A 191 3.57 -0.20 1.47
CA ALA A 191 2.47 -0.05 0.52
C ALA A 191 1.57 -1.31 0.41
N PRO A 192 2.10 -2.54 0.20
CA PRO A 192 1.30 -3.76 0.28
C PRO A 192 0.53 -3.92 1.59
N ASP A 193 1.14 -3.63 2.75
CA ASP A 193 0.48 -3.71 4.06
C ASP A 193 -0.69 -2.73 4.15
N ALA A 194 -0.46 -1.43 3.88
CA ALA A 194 -1.50 -0.40 3.91
C ALA A 194 -2.69 -0.73 2.99
N LEU A 195 -2.42 -1.18 1.76
CA LEU A 195 -3.48 -1.53 0.80
C LEU A 195 -4.25 -2.79 1.21
N THR A 196 -3.58 -3.77 1.85
CA THR A 196 -4.24 -4.95 2.43
C THR A 196 -5.16 -4.55 3.59
N ILE A 197 -4.71 -3.65 4.48
CA ILE A 197 -5.52 -3.13 5.60
C ILE A 197 -6.75 -2.36 5.10
N LEU A 198 -6.60 -1.55 4.04
CA LEU A 198 -7.66 -0.71 3.49
C LEU A 198 -8.75 -1.50 2.74
N THR A 199 -8.40 -2.66 2.16
CA THR A 199 -9.29 -3.45 1.27
C THR A 199 -9.73 -4.80 1.84
N GLY A 200 -8.97 -5.39 2.75
CA GLY A 200 -9.18 -6.78 3.13
C GLY A 200 -8.89 -7.78 2.01
N LEU A 201 -8.11 -7.39 0.99
CA LEU A 201 -7.71 -8.20 -0.15
C LEU A 201 -6.20 -8.45 -0.16
N TYR A 202 -5.78 -9.62 -0.65
CA TYR A 202 -4.37 -9.91 -0.90
C TYR A 202 -3.87 -9.30 -2.23
N GLY A 203 -2.55 -9.23 -2.38
CA GLY A 203 -1.88 -8.44 -3.41
C GLY A 203 -2.14 -8.82 -4.88
N ASP A 204 -2.56 -10.05 -5.15
CA ASP A 204 -3.00 -10.47 -6.48
C ASP A 204 -4.38 -9.91 -6.84
N ARG A 205 -5.28 -9.78 -5.86
CA ARG A 205 -6.64 -9.24 -5.98
C ARG A 205 -6.74 -7.73 -5.76
N MET A 206 -5.74 -7.08 -5.13
CA MET A 206 -5.63 -5.61 -5.07
C MET A 206 -4.57 -4.97 -5.98
N GLY A 207 -3.70 -5.77 -6.61
CA GLY A 207 -2.84 -5.32 -7.72
C GLY A 207 -1.45 -4.79 -7.34
N VAL A 208 -1.12 -4.74 -6.05
CA VAL A 208 0.18 -4.33 -5.50
C VAL A 208 0.75 -5.42 -4.54
N PRO A 209 1.18 -6.59 -5.07
CA PRO A 209 1.62 -7.72 -4.25
C PRO A 209 3.08 -7.66 -3.79
N ILE A 210 3.90 -6.91 -4.53
CA ILE A 210 5.35 -6.90 -4.39
C ILE A 210 5.80 -5.45 -4.55
N GLY A 211 6.46 -4.95 -3.51
CA GLY A 211 7.23 -3.73 -3.56
C GLY A 211 6.47 -2.48 -3.13
N ASP A 212 7.14 -1.69 -2.30
CA ASP A 212 6.95 -0.24 -2.19
C ASP A 212 7.19 0.49 -3.55
N SER A 213 7.80 -0.22 -4.52
CA SER A 213 7.81 0.11 -5.94
C SER A 213 7.49 -1.12 -6.80
N SER A 214 6.46 -1.02 -7.65
CA SER A 214 6.04 -2.06 -8.59
C SER A 214 6.94 -2.05 -9.83
N ALA A 215 7.51 -3.20 -10.17
CA ALA A 215 8.27 -3.35 -11.41
C ALA A 215 7.38 -3.84 -12.57
N VAL A 216 7.74 -3.47 -13.79
CA VAL A 216 6.99 -3.78 -15.02
C VAL A 216 7.95 -4.12 -16.16
N PHE A 217 7.71 -5.22 -16.87
CA PHE A 217 8.33 -5.49 -18.17
C PHE A 217 7.77 -4.54 -19.24
N ARG A 218 8.64 -3.70 -19.80
CA ARG A 218 8.31 -2.84 -20.93
C ARG A 218 8.33 -3.63 -22.24
N SER A 219 7.71 -3.09 -23.28
CA SER A 219 7.60 -3.71 -24.62
C SER A 219 8.94 -3.85 -25.37
N ASP A 220 10.01 -3.21 -24.91
CA ASP A 220 11.38 -3.39 -25.39
C ASP A 220 12.17 -4.50 -24.66
N GLY A 221 11.53 -5.19 -23.70
CA GLY A 221 12.15 -6.21 -22.86
C GLY A 221 12.96 -5.67 -21.68
N SER A 222 13.01 -4.35 -21.48
CA SER A 222 13.57 -3.74 -20.27
C SER A 222 12.63 -3.85 -19.07
N VAL A 223 13.17 -3.65 -17.87
CA VAL A 223 12.38 -3.52 -16.63
C VAL A 223 12.27 -2.02 -16.29
N GLY A 224 11.07 -1.58 -15.97
CA GLY A 224 10.81 -0.29 -15.32
C GLY A 224 10.35 -0.50 -13.88
N PHE A 225 10.61 0.46 -13.01
CA PHE A 225 10.06 0.51 -11.65
C PHE A 225 9.24 1.79 -11.50
N ALA A 226 8.07 1.69 -10.89
CA ALA A 226 7.22 2.82 -10.54
C ALA A 226 6.84 2.75 -9.06
N SER A 227 6.49 3.88 -8.46
CA SER A 227 5.99 3.94 -7.08
C SER A 227 4.72 3.11 -6.90
N ALA A 228 4.63 2.32 -5.83
CA ALA A 228 3.36 1.79 -5.35
C ALA A 228 2.55 2.85 -4.56
N PHE A 229 3.23 3.89 -4.08
CA PHE A 229 2.60 5.08 -3.51
C PHE A 229 2.08 5.99 -4.64
N ALA A 230 0.78 5.90 -4.93
CA ALA A 230 0.03 6.76 -5.83
C ALA A 230 -1.40 7.00 -5.30
N TYR A 231 -2.25 7.66 -6.10
CA TYR A 231 -3.69 7.78 -5.86
C TYR A 231 -4.46 6.53 -6.35
N TRP A 232 -5.65 6.27 -5.79
CA TRP A 232 -6.44 5.05 -6.07
C TRP A 232 -6.75 4.81 -7.55
N ALA A 233 -7.07 5.89 -8.27
CA ALA A 233 -7.40 5.87 -9.69
C ALA A 233 -6.18 6.12 -10.61
N ALA A 234 -4.96 6.01 -10.10
CA ALA A 234 -3.74 6.15 -10.90
C ALA A 234 -3.44 4.89 -11.73
N ASP A 235 -2.83 5.07 -12.90
CA ASP A 235 -2.30 3.98 -13.72
C ASP A 235 -0.91 3.54 -13.25
N GLY A 236 -0.66 2.23 -13.27
CA GLY A 236 0.67 1.65 -13.16
C GLY A 236 1.47 1.77 -14.46
N ALA A 237 2.77 1.47 -14.40
CA ALA A 237 3.68 1.59 -15.54
C ALA A 237 3.40 0.63 -16.72
N ASP A 238 2.44 -0.30 -16.58
CA ASP A 238 1.93 -1.15 -17.64
C ASP A 238 0.68 -0.58 -18.36
N GLY A 239 0.23 0.63 -18.00
CA GLY A 239 -0.94 1.28 -18.62
C GLY A 239 -2.28 0.65 -18.22
N LYS A 240 -2.31 -0.03 -17.07
CA LYS A 240 -3.50 -0.50 -16.36
C LYS A 240 -3.62 0.24 -15.02
N PRO A 241 -4.79 0.26 -14.36
CA PRO A 241 -4.90 0.76 -12.98
C PRO A 241 -3.81 0.19 -12.06
N LEU A 242 -3.26 1.00 -11.15
CA LEU A 242 -2.29 0.51 -10.17
C LEU A 242 -2.98 -0.50 -9.24
N MET A 243 -4.12 -0.11 -8.66
CA MET A 243 -4.99 -0.96 -7.84
C MET A 243 -5.78 -1.93 -8.74
N LEU A 244 -5.07 -2.84 -9.41
CA LEU A 244 -5.62 -3.75 -10.41
C LEU A 244 -6.30 -4.95 -9.76
N ALA A 245 -7.63 -5.00 -9.84
CA ALA A 245 -8.41 -6.15 -9.41
C ALA A 245 -8.22 -7.37 -10.32
N ASP A 246 -8.52 -8.55 -9.78
CA ASP A 246 -8.68 -9.82 -10.51
C ASP A 246 -9.61 -9.71 -11.73
N THR A 247 -10.63 -8.86 -11.66
CA THR A 247 -11.56 -8.52 -12.77
C THR A 247 -10.94 -7.71 -13.92
N GLY A 248 -9.70 -7.23 -13.77
CA GLY A 248 -9.01 -6.38 -14.77
C GLY A 248 -9.38 -4.89 -14.72
N LYS A 249 -10.10 -4.46 -13.68
CA LYS A 249 -10.54 -3.09 -13.39
C LYS A 249 -9.80 -2.50 -12.19
N THR A 250 -10.02 -1.22 -11.87
CA THR A 250 -9.65 -0.69 -10.55
C THR A 250 -10.48 -1.36 -9.44
N VAL A 251 -9.84 -1.73 -8.33
CA VAL A 251 -10.53 -2.18 -7.09
C VAL A 251 -11.51 -1.09 -6.60
N PRO A 252 -12.73 -1.44 -6.14
CA PRO A 252 -13.67 -0.45 -5.55
C PRO A 252 -13.04 0.29 -4.37
N ALA A 253 -13.20 1.61 -4.30
CA ALA A 253 -12.33 2.42 -3.44
C ALA A 253 -12.77 2.41 -1.97
N PRO A 254 -11.83 2.37 -1.00
CA PRO A 254 -12.14 2.07 0.40
C PRO A 254 -12.98 3.13 1.10
N TRP A 255 -13.11 4.35 0.55
CA TRP A 255 -13.99 5.39 1.07
C TRP A 255 -15.45 5.28 0.61
N VAL A 256 -15.74 4.51 -0.44
CA VAL A 256 -17.07 4.47 -1.09
C VAL A 256 -18.19 3.96 -0.19
N PRO A 257 -18.02 2.92 0.66
CA PRO A 257 -19.07 2.52 1.60
C PRO A 257 -19.55 3.69 2.48
N PHE A 258 -18.63 4.52 2.96
CA PHE A 258 -18.92 5.69 3.80
C PHE A 258 -19.53 6.87 3.01
N THR A 259 -18.92 7.27 1.89
CA THR A 259 -19.45 8.40 1.10
C THR A 259 -20.79 8.06 0.45
N SER A 260 -21.11 6.77 0.28
CA SER A 260 -22.43 6.29 -0.14
C SER A 260 -23.54 6.45 0.91
N THR A 261 -23.20 6.44 2.21
CA THR A 261 -24.16 6.64 3.33
C THR A 261 -24.11 8.04 3.95
N GLY A 262 -23.55 9.03 3.23
CA GLY A 262 -23.53 10.44 3.66
C GLY A 262 -22.32 10.85 4.51
N CYS A 263 -21.32 9.97 4.67
CA CYS A 263 -20.15 10.21 5.51
C CYS A 263 -18.94 10.72 4.69
N ASP A 264 -18.41 11.89 5.04
CA ASP A 264 -17.14 12.38 4.49
C ASP A 264 -15.95 11.59 5.07
N VAL A 265 -14.92 11.35 4.26
CA VAL A 265 -13.72 10.57 4.61
C VAL A 265 -12.47 11.41 4.47
N GLY A 266 -11.82 11.73 5.58
CA GLY A 266 -10.54 12.43 5.64
C GLY A 266 -9.36 11.46 5.57
N ALA A 267 -8.28 11.88 4.92
CA ALA A 267 -7.03 11.13 4.82
C ALA A 267 -5.81 12.03 5.03
N PHE A 268 -4.85 11.59 5.84
CA PHE A 268 -3.55 12.23 5.99
C PHE A 268 -2.43 11.17 5.97
N ALA A 269 -1.42 11.33 5.13
CA ALA A 269 -0.28 10.41 4.97
C ALA A 269 -0.66 8.95 4.62
N ILE A 270 -1.84 8.71 4.05
CA ILE A 270 -2.35 7.38 3.69
C ILE A 270 -2.22 7.11 2.18
N THR A 271 -1.73 5.91 1.86
CA THR A 271 -1.56 5.42 0.49
C THR A 271 -2.91 5.22 -0.22
N GLY A 272 -2.99 5.55 -1.51
CA GLY A 272 -4.21 5.39 -2.32
C GLY A 272 -5.27 6.48 -2.08
N LEU A 273 -5.55 6.85 -0.82
CA LEU A 273 -6.51 7.90 -0.46
C LEU A 273 -5.98 9.33 -0.70
N THR A 274 -4.71 9.50 -1.05
CA THR A 274 -4.11 10.82 -1.25
C THR A 274 -3.30 10.89 -2.54
N LEU A 275 -3.11 12.09 -3.09
CA LEU A 275 -2.17 12.30 -4.20
C LEU A 275 -0.73 12.16 -3.66
N GLN A 276 0.13 11.47 -4.39
CA GLN A 276 1.53 11.20 -3.98
C GLN A 276 2.54 11.44 -5.10
N GLY A 277 2.10 11.42 -6.37
CA GLY A 277 2.92 11.66 -7.56
C GLY A 277 2.41 12.78 -8.47
N ASN A 278 3.30 13.29 -9.33
CA ASN A 278 2.96 14.28 -10.36
C ASN A 278 2.03 13.71 -11.45
N ALA A 279 2.00 12.38 -11.62
CA ALA A 279 1.02 11.68 -12.45
C ALA A 279 -0.40 11.86 -11.89
N ASP A 280 -0.58 11.63 -10.58
CA ASP A 280 -1.86 11.82 -9.88
C ASP A 280 -2.38 13.26 -10.02
N ILE A 281 -1.48 14.26 -9.94
CA ILE A 281 -1.81 15.67 -10.20
C ILE A 281 -2.29 15.84 -11.65
N ALA A 282 -1.60 15.25 -12.63
CA ALA A 282 -1.97 15.39 -14.04
C ALA A 282 -3.35 14.77 -14.36
N ALA A 283 -3.69 13.64 -13.72
CA ALA A 283 -4.97 12.96 -13.86
C ALA A 283 -6.11 13.68 -13.10
N THR A 284 -5.86 14.09 -11.85
CA THR A 284 -6.91 14.55 -10.91
C THR A 284 -7.10 16.07 -10.92
N LEU A 285 -6.01 16.83 -11.04
CA LEU A 285 -6.00 18.30 -11.01
C LEU A 285 -5.70 18.92 -12.39
N GLY A 286 -5.28 18.10 -13.35
CA GLY A 286 -5.08 18.46 -14.75
C GLY A 286 -3.66 18.93 -15.09
N ALA A 287 -3.32 18.83 -16.38
CA ALA A 287 -1.97 19.10 -16.90
C ALA A 287 -1.47 20.55 -16.72
N ALA A 288 -2.30 21.51 -16.30
CA ALA A 288 -1.84 22.83 -15.90
C ALA A 288 -1.16 22.79 -14.52
N GLU A 289 -1.81 22.15 -13.54
CA GLU A 289 -1.30 21.99 -12.18
C GLU A 289 -0.03 21.12 -12.18
N ALA A 290 0.00 20.03 -12.94
CA ALA A 290 1.18 19.17 -13.06
C ALA A 290 2.42 19.91 -13.60
N ARG A 291 2.25 20.90 -14.48
CA ARG A 291 3.36 21.75 -14.97
C ARG A 291 3.85 22.72 -13.90
N ALA A 292 2.95 23.29 -13.10
CA ALA A 292 3.33 24.12 -11.95
C ALA A 292 4.05 23.27 -10.89
N ALA A 293 3.54 22.07 -10.60
CA ALA A 293 4.15 21.11 -9.69
C ALA A 293 5.55 20.65 -10.15
N THR A 294 5.75 20.48 -11.46
CA THR A 294 7.07 20.17 -12.04
C THR A 294 8.05 21.35 -11.89
N ALA A 295 7.57 22.59 -11.82
CA ALA A 295 8.39 23.79 -11.71
C ALA A 295 8.83 24.11 -10.26
N ASP A 296 8.03 23.72 -9.25
CA ASP A 296 8.42 23.72 -7.83
C ASP A 296 7.93 22.42 -7.16
N PRO A 297 8.67 21.29 -7.33
CA PRO A 297 8.27 19.99 -6.78
C PRO A 297 8.21 19.98 -5.26
N LEU A 298 9.06 20.78 -4.61
CA LEU A 298 9.04 20.94 -3.17
C LEU A 298 7.73 21.60 -2.73
N LYS A 299 7.26 22.66 -3.40
CA LYS A 299 5.96 23.28 -3.06
C LYS A 299 4.79 22.37 -3.42
N ALA A 300 4.88 21.63 -4.53
CA ALA A 300 3.86 20.65 -4.91
C ALA A 300 3.61 19.63 -3.79
N ARG A 301 4.68 19.08 -3.20
CA ARG A 301 4.60 18.16 -2.06
C ARG A 301 3.84 18.76 -0.87
N THR A 302 4.14 20.00 -0.50
CA THR A 302 3.51 20.68 0.65
C THR A 302 2.05 21.06 0.40
N ASP A 303 1.73 21.52 -0.80
CA ASP A 303 0.40 22.03 -1.18
C ASP A 303 -0.59 20.93 -1.57
N LEU A 304 -0.13 19.87 -2.25
CA LEU A 304 -0.98 18.97 -3.05
C LEU A 304 -0.95 17.50 -2.62
N PHE A 305 0.14 17.02 -2.01
CA PHE A 305 0.28 15.60 -1.66
C PHE A 305 -0.21 15.27 -0.25
N GLY A 306 -0.50 13.98 -0.02
CA GLY A 306 -0.58 13.38 1.31
C GLY A 306 -1.73 13.83 2.21
N ILE A 307 -2.67 14.63 1.71
CA ILE A 307 -3.87 15.05 2.45
C ILE A 307 -5.06 15.01 1.49
N ALA A 308 -6.19 14.48 1.94
CA ALA A 308 -7.45 14.53 1.21
C ALA A 308 -8.67 14.61 2.14
N ILE A 309 -9.79 15.08 1.60
CA ILE A 309 -11.13 14.79 2.14
C ILE A 309 -12.01 14.37 0.95
N HIS A 310 -12.45 13.11 0.94
CA HIS A 310 -13.45 12.60 0.01
C HIS A 310 -14.84 12.90 0.57
N CYS A 311 -15.64 13.69 -0.15
CA CYS A 311 -16.93 14.12 0.34
C CYS A 311 -18.07 13.26 -0.18
N ALA A 312 -19.04 12.97 0.68
CA ALA A 312 -20.34 12.47 0.29
C ALA A 312 -21.09 13.46 -0.61
N ARG A 313 -22.03 12.93 -1.42
CA ARG A 313 -22.84 13.74 -2.33
C ARG A 313 -23.66 14.79 -1.55
N GLY A 314 -23.39 16.06 -1.85
CA GLY A 314 -24.05 17.21 -1.22
C GLY A 314 -23.39 17.70 0.08
N SER A 315 -22.23 17.17 0.48
CA SER A 315 -21.53 17.65 1.68
C SER A 315 -21.24 19.17 1.64
N PRO A 316 -21.46 19.91 2.75
CA PRO A 316 -21.07 21.31 2.85
C PRO A 316 -19.55 21.51 2.76
N LEU A 317 -18.73 20.53 3.19
CA LEU A 317 -17.26 20.65 3.18
C LEU A 317 -16.68 20.72 1.76
N CYS A 318 -17.33 20.09 0.78
CA CYS A 318 -16.99 20.21 -0.64
C CYS A 318 -17.85 21.20 -1.44
N SER A 319 -18.77 21.93 -0.80
CA SER A 319 -19.67 22.88 -1.47
C SER A 319 -19.00 24.25 -1.72
N ASN A 320 -17.80 24.25 -2.30
CA ASN A 320 -16.96 25.43 -2.50
C ASN A 320 -15.94 25.26 -3.66
N ALA A 321 -15.19 26.32 -3.97
CA ALA A 321 -14.26 26.37 -5.10
C ALA A 321 -12.94 25.58 -4.93
N HIS A 322 -12.65 25.04 -3.74
CA HIS A 322 -11.48 24.20 -3.50
C HIS A 322 -11.71 22.74 -3.94
N ALA A 323 -12.96 22.29 -3.93
CA ALA A 323 -13.34 20.93 -4.32
C ALA A 323 -13.10 20.63 -5.81
N ARG A 324 -12.78 19.38 -6.11
CA ARG A 324 -12.66 18.83 -7.47
C ARG A 324 -13.51 17.56 -7.57
N PRO A 325 -13.95 17.15 -8.77
CA PRO A 325 -14.65 15.87 -8.93
C PRO A 325 -13.79 14.72 -8.40
N ASP A 326 -14.39 13.85 -7.59
CA ASP A 326 -13.76 12.60 -7.14
C ASP A 326 -14.20 11.51 -8.11
N LEU A 327 -13.25 10.96 -8.89
CA LEU A 327 -13.54 10.16 -10.07
C LEU A 327 -13.07 8.72 -9.92
N LEU A 328 -14.02 7.82 -9.72
CA LEU A 328 -13.83 6.37 -9.73
C LEU A 328 -14.61 5.77 -10.92
N PRO A 329 -14.00 5.67 -12.12
CA PRO A 329 -14.72 5.29 -13.34
C PRO A 329 -15.14 3.81 -13.37
N ASP A 330 -14.42 2.96 -12.64
CA ASP A 330 -14.69 1.51 -12.56
C ASP A 330 -15.61 1.10 -11.40
N GLU A 331 -15.93 2.02 -10.48
CA GLU A 331 -16.71 1.76 -9.26
C GLU A 331 -18.06 1.08 -9.57
N PRO A 332 -18.32 -0.14 -9.05
CA PRO A 332 -19.55 -0.86 -9.33
C PRO A 332 -20.79 -0.06 -8.94
N GLY A 333 -21.69 0.19 -9.89
CA GLY A 333 -22.88 1.03 -9.70
C GLY A 333 -22.66 2.54 -9.83
N GLY A 334 -21.40 2.99 -10.00
CA GLY A 334 -21.03 4.34 -10.42
C GLY A 334 -20.84 5.36 -9.29
N TYR A 335 -19.82 6.19 -9.45
CA TYR A 335 -19.39 7.22 -8.49
C TYR A 335 -19.52 8.66 -9.05
N ALA A 336 -20.55 8.92 -9.85
CA ALA A 336 -20.75 10.24 -10.45
C ALA A 336 -21.34 11.26 -9.46
N GLY A 337 -20.86 12.50 -9.52
CA GLY A 337 -21.34 13.63 -8.70
C GLY A 337 -20.72 13.72 -7.31
N TYR A 338 -19.72 12.90 -7.00
CA TYR A 338 -18.87 13.02 -5.82
C TYR A 338 -17.74 14.03 -6.05
N SER A 339 -17.20 14.56 -4.95
CA SER A 339 -16.15 15.59 -4.96
C SER A 339 -15.17 15.36 -3.80
N ALA A 340 -13.94 15.84 -3.96
CA ALA A 340 -12.92 15.79 -2.92
C ALA A 340 -12.08 17.07 -2.85
N LEU A 341 -11.48 17.31 -1.69
CA LEU A 341 -10.48 18.34 -1.43
C LEU A 341 -9.10 17.68 -1.43
N PHE A 342 -8.24 17.99 -2.40
CA PHE A 342 -6.91 17.37 -2.52
C PHE A 342 -5.79 18.30 -2.06
N GLY A 343 -4.96 17.84 -1.13
CA GLY A 343 -3.80 18.55 -0.57
C GLY A 343 -4.14 19.67 0.41
N ASN A 344 -3.15 20.06 1.21
CA ASN A 344 -3.27 21.14 2.19
C ASN A 344 -3.94 22.41 1.61
N ARG A 345 -3.55 22.80 0.40
CA ARG A 345 -4.03 24.03 -0.28
C ARG A 345 -5.55 24.09 -0.46
N ASN A 346 -6.22 22.94 -0.52
CA ASN A 346 -7.66 22.83 -0.65
C ASN A 346 -8.34 22.39 0.66
N VAL A 347 -7.66 21.65 1.53
CA VAL A 347 -8.20 21.13 2.80
C VAL A 347 -8.15 22.17 3.94
N GLN A 348 -7.01 22.83 4.17
CA GLN A 348 -6.83 23.78 5.28
C GLN A 348 -7.83 24.95 5.27
N PRO A 349 -8.18 25.59 4.13
CA PRO A 349 -9.19 26.65 4.10
C PRO A 349 -10.56 26.24 4.66
N VAL A 350 -10.88 24.93 4.59
CA VAL A 350 -12.15 24.37 5.06
C VAL A 350 -12.07 23.93 6.52
N ILE A 351 -11.03 23.18 6.92
CA ILE A 351 -10.91 22.64 8.29
C ILE A 351 -10.23 23.58 9.29
N SER A 352 -9.56 24.64 8.83
CA SER A 352 -8.85 25.61 9.67
C SER A 352 -8.78 26.98 8.99
N SER A 353 -9.94 27.57 8.72
CA SER A 353 -10.06 28.85 7.99
C SER A 353 -9.30 30.04 8.62
N ALA A 354 -8.95 29.96 9.91
CA ALA A 354 -8.21 30.99 10.65
C ALA A 354 -6.68 30.94 10.47
N GLY A 355 -6.10 29.90 9.85
CA GLY A 355 -4.65 29.81 9.62
C GLY A 355 -4.14 28.39 9.35
N PRO A 356 -2.82 28.15 9.42
CA PRO A 356 -2.24 26.81 9.30
C PRO A 356 -2.84 25.82 10.30
N VAL A 357 -3.08 24.58 9.85
CA VAL A 357 -3.40 23.47 10.75
C VAL A 357 -2.24 23.26 11.72
N LYS A 358 -2.57 22.92 12.97
CA LYS A 358 -1.60 22.84 14.07
C LYS A 358 -1.37 21.42 14.56
N ASP A 359 -0.14 21.17 14.98
CA ASP A 359 0.23 19.96 15.71
C ASP A 359 -0.42 19.94 17.11
N LEU A 360 -0.33 18.80 17.79
CA LEU A 360 -0.90 18.62 19.13
C LEU A 360 -0.18 19.37 20.26
N ILE A 361 0.90 20.11 19.96
CA ILE A 361 1.60 20.99 20.92
C ILE A 361 1.43 22.48 20.60
N GLY A 362 0.79 22.84 19.49
CA GLY A 362 0.31 24.18 19.14
C GLY A 362 1.06 24.90 18.00
N ASN A 363 2.07 24.27 17.39
CA ASN A 363 2.82 24.83 16.26
C ASN A 363 2.08 24.64 14.94
N PRO A 364 2.30 25.48 13.91
CA PRO A 364 1.95 25.16 12.53
C PRO A 364 2.56 23.82 12.08
N ILE A 365 1.82 23.03 11.30
CA ILE A 365 2.37 21.84 10.67
C ILE A 365 3.05 22.27 9.37
N ASP A 366 4.37 22.48 9.47
CA ASP A 366 5.23 22.88 8.38
C ASP A 366 6.05 21.70 7.83
N ASP A 367 6.51 21.83 6.59
CA ASP A 367 7.57 20.99 6.02
C ASP A 367 8.97 21.39 6.51
N ALA A 368 10.00 20.65 6.07
CA ALA A 368 11.40 20.89 6.41
C ALA A 368 11.96 22.25 5.91
N ALA A 369 11.20 23.02 5.12
CA ALA A 369 11.54 24.37 4.68
C ALA A 369 10.71 25.47 5.39
N GLY A 370 9.89 25.11 6.38
CA GLY A 370 9.06 26.07 7.13
C GLY A 370 7.82 26.53 6.36
N ARG A 371 7.25 25.69 5.49
CA ARG A 371 6.03 25.98 4.72
C ARG A 371 4.89 25.11 5.22
N ALA A 372 3.78 25.75 5.60
CA ALA A 372 2.60 25.07 6.14
C ALA A 372 1.97 24.09 5.13
N GLY A 373 1.77 22.85 5.56
CA GLY A 373 1.07 21.82 4.78
C GLY A 373 1.55 20.41 5.08
N PHE A 374 1.78 19.62 4.03
CA PHE A 374 2.21 18.23 4.17
C PHE A 374 3.73 18.12 4.31
N PRO A 375 4.28 17.57 5.42
CA PRO A 375 5.72 17.39 5.60
C PRO A 375 6.29 16.26 4.71
N GLY A 376 5.44 15.33 4.28
CA GLY A 376 5.82 14.06 3.65
C GLY A 376 5.62 12.87 4.59
N ILE A 377 5.30 11.71 4.00
CA ILE A 377 4.91 10.49 4.69
C ILE A 377 6.00 10.00 5.67
N ASP A 378 7.23 9.75 5.22
CA ASP A 378 8.41 9.40 6.03
C ASP A 378 8.78 10.40 7.14
N ALA A 379 8.24 11.63 7.09
CA ALA A 379 8.61 12.74 7.97
C ALA A 379 7.50 13.16 8.95
N ALA A 380 6.31 12.56 8.85
CA ALA A 380 5.14 12.96 9.64
C ALA A 380 5.17 12.34 11.05
N THR A 381 5.46 13.16 12.07
CA THR A 381 5.39 12.74 13.48
C THR A 381 3.94 12.49 13.93
N ALA A 382 3.73 11.79 15.05
CA ALA A 382 2.38 11.60 15.58
C ALA A 382 1.72 12.93 15.95
N ALA A 383 2.50 13.88 16.50
CA ALA A 383 2.00 15.22 16.87
C ALA A 383 1.43 16.01 15.68
N GLN A 384 2.02 15.88 14.49
CA GLN A 384 1.53 16.51 13.26
C GLN A 384 0.33 15.74 12.69
N SER A 385 0.48 14.43 12.51
CA SER A 385 -0.51 13.57 11.84
C SER A 385 -1.83 13.53 12.60
N LEU A 386 -1.78 13.32 13.91
CA LEU A 386 -2.94 13.38 14.81
C LEU A 386 -3.47 14.82 14.98
N GLY A 387 -2.66 15.83 14.70
CA GLY A 387 -3.08 17.23 14.63
C GLY A 387 -4.02 17.50 13.46
N TYR A 388 -3.69 16.99 12.26
CA TYR A 388 -4.61 16.98 11.12
C TYR A 388 -5.85 16.13 11.36
N ALA A 389 -5.70 14.93 11.94
CA ALA A 389 -6.83 14.06 12.23
C ALA A 389 -7.83 14.73 13.18
N ALA A 390 -7.35 15.37 14.25
CA ALA A 390 -8.20 16.14 15.16
C ALA A 390 -8.88 17.32 14.45
N ALA A 391 -8.18 18.06 13.59
CA ALA A 391 -8.76 19.17 12.83
C ALA A 391 -9.85 18.71 11.84
N MET A 392 -9.69 17.55 11.20
CA MET A 392 -10.73 16.95 10.34
C MET A 392 -11.97 16.54 11.15
N LEU A 393 -11.77 15.84 12.27
CA LEU A 393 -12.84 15.40 13.17
C LEU A 393 -13.62 16.57 13.78
N GLU A 394 -12.92 17.66 14.15
CA GLU A 394 -13.51 18.90 14.67
C GLU A 394 -14.23 19.72 13.59
N ALA A 395 -13.76 19.67 12.34
CA ALA A 395 -14.46 20.25 11.19
C ALA A 395 -15.68 19.44 10.72
N GLY A 396 -15.98 18.31 11.38
CA GLY A 396 -17.17 17.50 11.12
C GLY A 396 -16.98 16.34 10.14
N VAL A 397 -15.74 16.01 9.75
CA VAL A 397 -15.43 14.79 8.99
C VAL A 397 -15.59 13.57 9.92
N PRO A 398 -16.54 12.65 9.67
CA PRO A 398 -16.82 11.55 10.60
C PRO A 398 -15.79 10.41 10.55
N VAL A 399 -15.17 10.18 9.39
CA VAL A 399 -14.27 9.05 9.15
C VAL A 399 -12.90 9.60 8.79
N VAL A 400 -11.85 9.22 9.52
CA VAL A 400 -10.49 9.71 9.28
C VAL A 400 -9.48 8.56 9.28
N TYR A 401 -8.68 8.49 8.21
CA TYR A 401 -7.52 7.62 8.06
C TYR A 401 -6.24 8.46 8.22
N VAL A 402 -5.30 8.03 9.06
CA VAL A 402 -4.07 8.79 9.34
C VAL A 402 -2.84 7.91 9.44
N GLY A 403 -1.87 8.13 8.55
CA GLY A 403 -0.55 7.52 8.58
C GLY A 403 0.40 8.30 9.50
N ILE A 404 1.31 7.59 10.18
CA ILE A 404 2.37 8.15 11.02
C ILE A 404 3.71 7.57 10.57
N GLY A 405 4.68 8.45 10.28
CA GLY A 405 5.97 8.10 9.71
C GLY A 405 6.95 7.47 10.71
N ASN A 406 7.70 6.49 10.21
CA ASN A 406 8.66 5.63 10.90
C ASN A 406 9.22 6.17 12.23
N ALA A 407 8.94 5.49 13.35
CA ALA A 407 9.44 5.86 14.67
C ALA A 407 10.97 5.72 14.80
N HIS A 408 11.58 4.77 14.07
CA HIS A 408 13.03 4.58 14.06
C HIS A 408 13.75 5.61 13.19
N ARG A 409 13.10 6.31 12.25
CA ARG A 409 13.80 7.29 11.41
C ARG A 409 14.01 8.63 12.15
N PRO A 410 15.21 9.23 12.05
CA PRO A 410 15.43 10.59 12.52
C PRO A 410 14.61 11.59 11.69
N PRO A 411 14.14 12.70 12.28
CA PRO A 411 13.51 13.79 11.52
C PRO A 411 14.45 14.30 10.43
N ALA A 412 13.91 14.71 9.26
CA ALA A 412 14.70 15.08 8.09
C ALA A 412 15.71 16.24 8.30
N ALA A 413 15.54 17.04 9.35
CA ALA A 413 16.45 18.12 9.76
C ALA A 413 17.60 17.67 10.70
N ALA A 414 17.68 16.38 11.06
CA ALA A 414 18.69 15.87 11.99
C ALA A 414 20.07 15.71 11.33
N ALA A 415 21.13 15.96 12.11
CA ALA A 415 22.52 15.75 11.66
C ALA A 415 22.89 14.26 11.49
N ARG A 416 22.16 13.34 12.14
CA ARG A 416 22.28 11.89 11.94
C ARG A 416 21.26 11.45 10.90
N LYS A 417 21.71 10.85 9.80
CA LYS A 417 20.83 10.33 8.72
C LYS A 417 20.36 8.89 8.96
N ARG A 418 21.24 8.04 9.49
CA ARG A 418 20.93 6.66 9.88
C ARG A 418 19.74 6.60 10.83
N ALA A 419 18.83 5.65 10.59
CA ALA A 419 17.78 5.26 11.54
C ALA A 419 18.34 4.90 12.93
N PHE A 420 17.50 4.94 13.95
CA PHE A 420 17.87 4.61 15.33
C PHE A 420 17.86 3.09 15.56
N GLY A 421 18.59 2.64 16.57
CA GLY A 421 18.47 1.28 17.11
C GLY A 421 17.55 1.23 18.34
N PRO A 422 17.07 0.03 18.73
CA PRO A 422 16.29 -0.16 19.96
C PRO A 422 17.01 0.45 21.17
N GLY A 423 16.28 1.17 22.02
CA GLY A 423 16.85 1.75 23.25
C GLY A 423 17.94 2.83 23.06
N GLU A 424 18.29 3.24 21.83
CA GLU A 424 19.13 4.43 21.65
C GLU A 424 18.40 5.66 22.20
N ARG A 425 19.09 6.55 22.92
CA ARG A 425 18.48 7.73 23.58
C ARG A 425 17.58 8.57 22.65
N ALA A 426 17.93 8.69 21.37
CA ALA A 426 17.14 9.42 20.38
C ALA A 426 15.85 8.68 19.98
N HIS A 427 15.85 7.35 19.98
CA HIS A 427 14.68 6.52 19.72
C HIS A 427 13.68 6.61 20.88
N VAL A 428 14.17 6.41 22.11
CA VAL A 428 13.36 6.51 23.33
C VAL A 428 12.72 7.91 23.44
N ALA A 429 13.47 8.96 23.11
CA ALA A 429 12.95 10.33 23.08
C ALA A 429 11.90 10.58 21.96
N ARG A 430 12.00 9.89 20.81
CA ARG A 430 11.01 9.94 19.73
C ARG A 430 9.71 9.23 20.14
N LEU A 431 9.82 8.01 20.68
CA LEU A 431 8.67 7.24 21.18
C LEU A 431 7.95 7.97 22.31
N ALA A 432 8.67 8.55 23.27
CA ALA A 432 8.07 9.36 24.33
C ALA A 432 7.38 10.65 23.83
N ALA A 433 7.83 11.20 22.69
CA ALA A 433 7.17 12.35 22.06
C ALA A 433 5.90 11.94 21.31
N ASP A 434 5.92 10.81 20.60
CA ASP A 434 4.74 10.27 19.91
C ASP A 434 3.69 9.75 20.92
N ASP A 435 4.09 9.12 22.04
CA ASP A 435 3.22 8.78 23.19
C ASP A 435 2.52 10.01 23.77
N ALA A 436 3.28 11.09 24.03
CA ALA A 436 2.74 12.35 24.51
C ALA A 436 1.77 12.99 23.49
N ALA A 437 1.96 12.74 22.18
CA ALA A 437 1.01 13.12 21.15
C ALA A 437 -0.27 12.27 21.21
N PHE A 438 -0.18 10.94 21.34
CA PHE A 438 -1.35 10.08 21.53
C PHE A 438 -2.17 10.49 22.75
N LYS A 439 -1.54 10.79 23.89
CA LYS A 439 -2.26 11.31 25.06
C LYS A 439 -3.02 12.60 24.72
N ARG A 440 -2.36 13.57 24.08
CA ARG A 440 -2.96 14.86 23.70
C ARG A 440 -4.09 14.70 22.70
N PHE A 441 -4.01 13.72 21.80
CA PHE A 441 -5.06 13.38 20.86
C PHE A 441 -6.30 12.87 21.59
N ILE A 442 -6.13 11.87 22.46
CA ILE A 442 -7.22 11.26 23.25
C ILE A 442 -7.86 12.31 24.17
N ASP A 443 -7.07 13.11 24.89
CA ASP A 443 -7.55 14.20 25.74
C ASP A 443 -8.37 15.24 24.94
N ARG A 444 -7.89 15.64 23.74
CA ARG A 444 -8.54 16.64 22.86
C ARG A 444 -9.83 16.12 22.25
N LEU A 445 -9.85 14.87 21.77
CA LEU A 445 -11.06 14.24 21.26
C LEU A 445 -12.12 14.09 22.36
N ALA A 446 -11.72 13.63 23.56
CA ALA A 446 -12.62 13.48 24.69
C ALA A 446 -13.24 14.82 25.14
N ALA A 447 -12.48 15.92 25.11
CA ALA A 447 -12.98 17.27 25.39
C ALA A 447 -14.06 17.73 24.40
N ASN A 448 -14.00 17.27 23.13
CA ASN A 448 -15.01 17.50 22.11
C ASN A 448 -16.11 16.40 22.06
N GLY A 449 -16.17 15.52 23.06
CA GLY A 449 -17.15 14.43 23.14
C GLY A 449 -16.90 13.25 22.20
N ILE A 450 -15.76 13.22 21.51
CA ILE A 450 -15.33 12.13 20.61
C ILE A 450 -14.59 11.10 21.46
N THR A 451 -15.19 9.93 21.69
CA THR A 451 -14.70 8.93 22.66
C THR A 451 -14.99 7.51 22.18
N THR A 452 -14.43 6.51 22.85
CA THR A 452 -14.73 5.07 22.70
C THR A 452 -16.20 4.70 22.97
N ARG A 453 -17.04 5.65 23.40
CA ARG A 453 -18.50 5.49 23.50
C ARG A 453 -19.26 5.81 22.21
N ASN A 454 -18.63 6.48 21.24
CA ASN A 454 -19.28 6.91 20.00
C ASN A 454 -18.37 6.89 18.75
N THR A 455 -17.13 6.42 18.90
CA THR A 455 -16.09 6.41 17.87
C THR A 455 -15.40 5.05 17.89
N LEU A 456 -15.20 4.46 16.71
CA LEU A 456 -14.38 3.26 16.53
C LEU A 456 -12.94 3.69 16.21
N PHE A 457 -11.99 3.21 17.00
CA PHE A 457 -10.56 3.40 16.79
C PHE A 457 -9.95 2.08 16.33
N VAL A 458 -9.18 2.11 15.23
CA VAL A 458 -8.34 1.02 14.74
C VAL A 458 -6.91 1.55 14.64
N VAL A 459 -5.95 0.81 15.18
CA VAL A 459 -4.53 1.18 15.16
C VAL A 459 -3.72 -0.04 14.74
N VAL A 460 -2.93 0.07 13.69
CA VAL A 460 -2.21 -1.06 13.09
C VAL A 460 -0.88 -0.57 12.51
N PRO A 461 0.24 -1.29 12.71
CA PRO A 461 1.48 -0.96 12.06
C PRO A 461 1.52 -1.47 10.62
N THR A 462 2.25 -0.78 9.76
CA THR A 462 2.64 -1.22 8.41
C THR A 462 4.15 -1.46 8.37
N GLY A 463 4.62 -2.44 7.59
CA GLY A 463 5.99 -2.92 7.71
C GLY A 463 6.24 -3.67 9.02
N ASN A 464 7.43 -4.25 9.15
CA ASN A 464 7.81 -5.06 10.33
C ASN A 464 9.33 -5.25 10.46
N ASP A 465 10.12 -4.24 10.07
CA ASP A 465 11.56 -4.31 9.83
C ASP A 465 12.35 -4.91 11.02
N ARG A 466 13.38 -5.70 10.73
CA ARG A 466 14.26 -6.30 11.73
C ARG A 466 15.51 -5.45 11.91
N PHE A 467 15.87 -5.14 13.15
CA PHE A 467 17.10 -4.41 13.44
C PHE A 467 18.32 -5.23 13.06
N VAL A 468 19.26 -4.60 12.35
CA VAL A 468 20.53 -5.21 11.95
C VAL A 468 21.68 -4.52 12.67
N GLY A 469 22.27 -5.24 13.63
CA GLY A 469 23.41 -4.77 14.40
C GLY A 469 23.91 -5.80 15.40
N GLY A 470 25.13 -5.55 15.91
CA GLY A 470 25.73 -6.37 16.96
C GLY A 470 24.98 -6.29 18.30
N PRO A 471 25.46 -7.00 19.33
CA PRO A 471 24.83 -6.98 20.64
C PRO A 471 24.79 -5.56 21.25
N PRO A 472 23.76 -5.25 22.05
CA PRO A 472 23.64 -3.95 22.70
C PRO A 472 24.76 -3.71 23.73
N SER A 473 25.18 -2.45 23.84
CA SER A 473 26.22 -2.00 24.76
C SER A 473 25.76 -0.78 25.57
N PRO A 474 25.86 -0.79 26.92
CA PRO A 474 26.22 -1.95 27.76
C PRO A 474 25.20 -3.09 27.64
N GLN A 475 25.62 -4.34 27.86
CA GLN A 475 24.75 -5.52 27.70
C GLN A 475 23.45 -5.47 28.53
N ALA A 476 23.49 -4.80 29.68
CA ALA A 476 22.35 -4.61 30.57
C ALA A 476 21.54 -3.33 30.29
N CYS A 477 21.69 -2.70 29.13
CA CYS A 477 20.90 -1.51 28.76
C CYS A 477 19.43 -1.89 28.53
N ASP A 478 18.54 -1.00 28.95
CA ASP A 478 17.08 -1.10 28.84
C ASP A 478 16.49 0.03 27.96
N GLY A 479 17.33 0.95 27.49
CA GLY A 479 16.95 2.18 26.80
C GLY A 479 16.46 3.28 27.74
N LEU A 480 15.63 2.91 28.73
CA LEU A 480 14.93 3.84 29.63
C LEU A 480 15.82 4.42 30.73
N THR A 481 16.51 3.58 31.50
CA THR A 481 17.40 4.02 32.60
C THR A 481 18.86 4.08 32.14
N MET A 482 19.26 3.15 31.27
CA MET A 482 20.58 3.07 30.65
C MET A 482 20.40 2.97 29.12
N PRO A 483 20.76 4.02 28.36
CA PRO A 483 20.56 4.04 26.92
C PRO A 483 21.47 3.03 26.23
N CYS A 484 20.94 2.35 25.21
CA CYS A 484 21.68 1.41 24.40
C CYS A 484 22.54 2.10 23.34
N SER A 485 23.63 1.44 22.97
CA SER A 485 24.48 1.74 21.83
C SER A 485 24.88 0.42 21.15
N TYR A 486 25.32 0.48 19.90
CA TYR A 486 25.61 -0.70 19.07
C TYR A 486 27.00 -0.58 18.45
N GLY A 487 27.72 -1.71 18.34
CA GLY A 487 29.10 -1.77 17.85
C GLY A 487 29.18 -1.79 16.32
N PRO A 488 29.52 -2.93 15.67
CA PRO A 488 29.18 -3.09 14.26
C PRO A 488 27.66 -2.99 14.14
N VAL A 489 27.19 -2.17 13.20
CA VAL A 489 25.77 -1.89 13.05
C VAL A 489 25.46 -1.66 11.58
N GLY A 490 24.27 -2.08 11.16
CA GLY A 490 23.85 -2.04 9.77
C GLY A 490 24.04 -3.34 9.00
N ALA A 491 23.42 -3.36 7.83
CA ALA A 491 23.34 -4.49 6.92
C ALA A 491 24.67 -4.78 6.21
N ILE A 492 24.76 -5.97 5.64
CA ILE A 492 25.86 -6.37 4.76
C ILE A 492 25.41 -6.17 3.30
N ASP A 493 25.86 -5.08 2.69
CA ASP A 493 25.61 -4.75 1.28
C ASP A 493 26.16 -5.82 0.35
N THR A 494 25.37 -6.23 -0.63
CA THR A 494 25.73 -7.29 -1.60
C THR A 494 25.43 -6.90 -3.04
N ALA A 495 26.48 -6.90 -3.88
CA ALA A 495 26.41 -6.74 -5.33
C ALA A 495 26.14 -8.10 -6.02
N ILE A 496 24.86 -8.46 -6.13
CA ILE A 496 24.41 -9.81 -6.51
C ILE A 496 24.79 -10.19 -7.95
N ASP A 497 24.81 -9.21 -8.86
CA ASP A 497 25.23 -9.36 -10.26
C ASP A 497 26.70 -9.73 -10.39
N ARG A 498 27.56 -9.20 -9.52
CA ARG A 498 28.99 -9.52 -9.48
C ARG A 498 29.30 -10.83 -8.76
N LEU A 499 28.56 -11.20 -7.71
CA LEU A 499 28.68 -12.53 -7.10
C LEU A 499 28.31 -13.63 -8.09
N LEU A 500 27.20 -13.48 -8.83
CA LEU A 500 26.82 -14.40 -9.90
C LEU A 500 27.90 -14.50 -10.99
N ALA A 501 28.46 -13.37 -11.44
CA ALA A 501 29.55 -13.35 -12.42
C ALA A 501 30.87 -13.94 -11.89
N THR A 502 31.08 -13.95 -10.57
CA THR A 502 32.31 -14.43 -9.91
C THR A 502 32.23 -15.91 -9.54
N GLU A 503 31.30 -16.27 -8.64
CA GLU A 503 31.17 -17.62 -8.08
C GLU A 503 30.54 -18.61 -9.06
N ARG A 504 29.65 -18.13 -9.93
CA ARG A 504 28.80 -18.97 -10.79
C ARG A 504 29.11 -18.81 -12.29
N ARG A 505 29.91 -17.79 -12.64
CA ARG A 505 30.12 -17.29 -14.02
C ARG A 505 28.82 -16.98 -14.78
N ASN A 506 27.75 -16.73 -14.03
CA ASN A 506 26.44 -16.41 -14.58
C ASN A 506 26.36 -14.92 -14.90
N VAL A 507 26.14 -14.61 -16.18
CA VAL A 507 26.11 -13.25 -16.73
C VAL A 507 24.73 -12.90 -17.31
N THR A 508 23.68 -13.47 -16.73
CA THR A 508 22.28 -13.14 -17.06
C THR A 508 22.02 -11.64 -16.89
N ALA A 509 21.17 -11.07 -17.76
CA ALA A 509 20.71 -9.70 -17.61
C ALA A 509 19.38 -9.69 -16.85
N PHE A 510 19.40 -9.14 -15.64
CA PHE A 510 18.24 -9.01 -14.77
C PHE A 510 18.31 -7.70 -14.00
N ASP A 511 17.18 -7.28 -13.45
CA ASP A 511 17.03 -6.18 -12.51
C ASP A 511 16.37 -6.68 -11.21
N VAL A 512 16.60 -6.00 -10.09
CA VAL A 512 15.98 -6.34 -8.79
C VAL A 512 15.42 -5.09 -8.12
N GLN A 513 14.36 -5.25 -7.33
CA GLN A 513 14.09 -4.32 -6.25
C GLN A 513 15.06 -4.65 -5.10
N ALA A 514 15.80 -3.68 -4.59
CA ALA A 514 16.78 -3.92 -3.53
C ALA A 514 16.08 -4.20 -2.17
N GLY A 515 16.61 -5.16 -1.41
CA GLY A 515 16.04 -5.56 -0.12
C GLY A 515 16.69 -6.84 0.44
N ASN A 516 16.16 -7.38 1.55
CA ASN A 516 16.55 -8.71 2.00
C ASN A 516 15.84 -9.82 1.21
N ALA A 517 14.60 -9.57 0.78
CA ALA A 517 13.83 -10.46 -0.08
C ALA A 517 13.63 -9.92 -1.51
N PRO A 518 14.68 -9.83 -2.35
CA PRO A 518 14.60 -9.19 -3.65
C PRO A 518 13.79 -10.01 -4.69
N PRO A 519 12.81 -9.40 -5.37
CA PRO A 519 12.21 -9.93 -6.59
C PRO A 519 13.15 -9.75 -7.80
N PHE A 520 13.43 -10.82 -8.54
CA PHE A 520 14.28 -10.81 -9.73
C PHE A 520 13.47 -10.73 -11.03
N TYR A 521 13.79 -9.75 -11.86
CA TYR A 521 13.17 -9.50 -13.17
C TYR A 521 14.20 -9.73 -14.29
N ILE A 522 14.18 -10.91 -14.91
CA ILE A 522 15.06 -11.25 -16.03
C ILE A 522 14.61 -10.48 -17.28
N ARG A 523 15.54 -9.76 -17.92
CA ARG A 523 15.25 -8.96 -19.11
C ARG A 523 14.85 -9.85 -20.28
N GLY A 524 13.89 -9.39 -21.09
CA GLY A 524 13.24 -10.19 -22.12
C GLY A 524 12.12 -11.12 -21.62
N ASN A 525 11.89 -11.21 -20.31
CA ASN A 525 10.78 -11.94 -19.68
C ASN A 525 10.63 -13.42 -20.13
N PRO A 526 11.67 -14.27 -20.00
CA PRO A 526 11.59 -15.69 -20.30
C PRO A 526 10.58 -16.47 -19.42
N GLN A 527 10.28 -17.71 -19.83
CA GLN A 527 9.39 -18.61 -19.08
C GLN A 527 10.10 -19.22 -17.86
N SER A 528 9.33 -19.72 -16.89
CA SER A 528 9.88 -20.30 -15.64
C SER A 528 10.77 -21.53 -15.89
N ALA A 529 10.42 -22.34 -16.89
CA ALA A 529 11.19 -23.51 -17.33
C ALA A 529 12.30 -23.20 -18.37
N ASP A 530 12.49 -21.93 -18.77
CA ASP A 530 13.55 -21.57 -19.69
C ASP A 530 14.93 -21.86 -19.05
N PRO A 531 15.89 -22.50 -19.77
CA PRO A 531 17.21 -22.83 -19.23
C PRO A 531 17.96 -21.66 -18.58
N LEU A 532 17.76 -20.43 -19.05
CA LEU A 532 18.37 -19.23 -18.47
C LEU A 532 17.69 -18.86 -17.13
N THR A 533 16.35 -18.91 -17.05
CA THR A 533 15.60 -18.73 -15.79
C THR A 533 15.99 -19.80 -14.76
N ARG A 534 16.03 -21.06 -15.19
CA ARG A 534 16.42 -22.22 -14.38
C ARG A 534 17.83 -22.08 -13.82
N THR A 535 18.80 -21.74 -14.67
CA THR A 535 20.20 -21.55 -14.27
C THR A 535 20.34 -20.40 -13.28
N LEU A 536 19.71 -19.24 -13.52
CA LEU A 536 19.78 -18.10 -12.60
C LEU A 536 19.18 -18.43 -11.23
N ALA A 537 17.99 -19.01 -11.17
CA ALA A 537 17.33 -19.33 -9.90
C ALA A 537 18.09 -20.39 -9.10
N GLN A 538 18.62 -21.42 -9.78
CA GLN A 538 19.52 -22.40 -9.18
C GLN A 538 20.82 -21.78 -8.66
N ASP A 539 21.39 -20.80 -9.37
CA ASP A 539 22.65 -20.16 -9.00
C ASP A 539 22.50 -19.22 -7.81
N ILE A 540 21.43 -18.40 -7.77
CA ILE A 540 21.06 -17.60 -6.59
C ILE A 540 20.92 -18.51 -5.36
N GLY A 541 20.30 -19.68 -5.53
CA GLY A 541 20.18 -20.71 -4.49
C GLY A 541 21.48 -21.35 -4.00
N LYS A 542 22.64 -21.04 -4.63
CA LYS A 542 23.97 -21.59 -4.33
C LYS A 542 24.99 -20.54 -3.89
N LEU A 543 24.66 -19.25 -3.88
CA LEU A 543 25.59 -18.17 -3.56
C LEU A 543 26.03 -18.16 -2.09
N SER A 544 27.28 -17.78 -1.89
CA SER A 544 27.87 -17.48 -0.59
C SER A 544 28.34 -16.02 -0.49
N ALA A 545 28.68 -15.60 0.72
CA ALA A 545 29.42 -14.37 0.97
C ALA A 545 30.43 -14.60 2.10
N LEU A 546 31.60 -13.95 2.02
CA LEU A 546 32.46 -13.76 3.19
C LEU A 546 31.89 -12.58 3.99
N ASN A 547 31.38 -12.85 5.17
CA ASN A 547 30.81 -11.86 6.07
C ASN A 547 31.92 -10.95 6.63
N PRO A 548 31.91 -9.63 6.34
CA PRO A 548 32.98 -8.72 6.76
C PRO A 548 32.99 -8.45 8.27
N VAL A 549 31.89 -8.72 8.97
CA VAL A 549 31.74 -8.52 10.43
C VAL A 549 32.19 -9.76 11.21
N THR A 550 31.85 -10.97 10.73
CA THR A 550 32.12 -12.22 11.46
C THR A 550 33.32 -13.03 10.94
N GLY A 551 33.82 -12.72 9.74
CA GLY A 551 34.89 -13.46 9.07
C GLY A 551 34.49 -14.87 8.59
N LYS A 552 33.21 -15.22 8.63
CA LYS A 552 32.67 -16.52 8.21
C LYS A 552 32.15 -16.49 6.77
N SER A 553 32.00 -17.66 6.17
CA SER A 553 31.28 -17.80 4.90
C SER A 553 29.83 -18.16 5.19
N ASP A 554 28.93 -17.23 4.90
CA ASP A 554 27.48 -17.38 5.11
C ASP A 554 26.78 -17.67 3.77
N ARG A 555 25.62 -18.31 3.81
CA ARG A 555 24.80 -18.63 2.62
C ARG A 555 23.76 -17.55 2.42
N LEU A 556 23.77 -16.88 1.27
CA LEU A 556 22.89 -15.73 1.04
C LEU A 556 21.41 -16.08 0.90
N THR A 557 21.06 -17.31 0.51
CA THR A 557 19.69 -17.70 0.16
C THR A 557 19.12 -18.72 1.13
N SER A 558 18.14 -18.29 1.93
CA SER A 558 17.30 -19.16 2.76
C SER A 558 16.29 -19.92 1.89
N MET A 559 15.20 -19.25 1.48
CA MET A 559 14.12 -19.81 0.65
C MET A 559 14.09 -19.15 -0.75
N LEU A 560 13.41 -19.80 -1.70
CA LEU A 560 13.14 -19.29 -3.04
C LEU A 560 11.67 -19.53 -3.39
N ALA A 561 10.98 -18.49 -3.88
CA ALA A 561 9.64 -18.59 -4.46
C ALA A 561 9.70 -18.22 -5.95
N ASP A 562 9.45 -19.18 -6.83
CA ASP A 562 9.29 -18.91 -8.26
C ASP A 562 7.87 -18.46 -8.59
N ARG A 563 7.58 -18.11 -9.85
CA ARG A 563 6.24 -17.70 -10.32
C ARG A 563 5.10 -18.59 -9.84
N ALA A 564 5.32 -19.90 -9.76
CA ALA A 564 4.29 -20.84 -9.35
C ALA A 564 4.02 -20.80 -7.83
N GLN A 565 5.07 -20.69 -7.00
CA GLN A 565 4.92 -20.45 -5.57
C GLN A 565 4.35 -19.06 -5.28
N LEU A 566 4.79 -18.03 -6.01
CA LEU A 566 4.29 -16.66 -5.89
C LEU A 566 2.79 -16.58 -6.17
N GLN A 567 2.27 -17.35 -7.13
CA GLN A 567 0.84 -17.41 -7.40
C GLN A 567 0.04 -17.97 -6.21
N LEU A 568 0.56 -18.99 -5.52
CA LEU A 568 -0.10 -19.50 -4.30
C LEU A 568 -0.05 -18.47 -3.17
N MET A 569 1.07 -17.78 -2.99
CA MET A 569 1.28 -16.74 -1.97
C MET A 569 0.54 -15.41 -2.24
N HIS A 570 -0.37 -15.35 -3.22
CA HIS A 570 -1.06 -14.12 -3.65
C HIS A 570 -0.11 -13.01 -4.13
N MET A 571 1.03 -13.39 -4.71
CA MET A 571 2.09 -12.48 -5.14
C MET A 571 2.11 -12.21 -6.66
N VAL A 572 1.01 -12.52 -7.39
CA VAL A 572 0.93 -12.46 -8.86
C VAL A 572 -0.39 -11.81 -9.31
N THR A 573 -0.32 -10.58 -9.82
CA THR A 573 -1.49 -9.81 -10.29
C THR A 573 -2.10 -10.35 -11.59
N ALA A 574 -3.31 -9.88 -11.92
CA ALA A 574 -3.91 -9.94 -13.27
C ALA A 574 -3.12 -9.20 -14.39
N SER A 575 -1.89 -8.76 -14.12
CA SER A 575 -0.92 -8.29 -15.12
C SER A 575 0.37 -9.12 -15.11
N PRO A 576 0.56 -10.04 -16.08
CA PRO A 576 1.80 -10.79 -16.24
C PRO A 576 3.06 -9.91 -16.37
N ALA A 577 2.90 -8.66 -16.82
CA ALA A 577 3.99 -7.68 -16.92
C ALA A 577 4.58 -7.27 -15.56
N ARG A 578 3.83 -7.42 -14.45
CA ARG A 578 4.26 -7.10 -13.07
C ARG A 578 4.97 -8.25 -12.34
N THR A 579 5.06 -9.43 -12.96
CA THR A 579 5.36 -10.68 -12.26
C THR A 579 6.85 -11.05 -12.31
N PRO A 580 7.62 -11.03 -11.20
CA PRO A 580 9.02 -11.44 -11.20
C PRO A 580 9.19 -12.93 -11.55
N HIS A 581 10.43 -13.36 -11.79
CA HIS A 581 10.73 -14.76 -12.12
C HIS A 581 10.92 -15.60 -10.85
N VAL A 582 11.61 -15.02 -9.86
CA VAL A 582 11.85 -15.60 -8.55
C VAL A 582 11.97 -14.47 -7.51
N VAL A 583 11.42 -14.67 -6.32
CA VAL A 583 11.77 -13.94 -5.09
C VAL A 583 12.75 -14.82 -4.31
N MET A 584 13.88 -14.23 -3.96
CA MET A 584 14.81 -14.79 -2.99
C MET A 584 14.39 -14.34 -1.60
N PHE A 585 14.39 -15.22 -0.61
CA PHE A 585 14.33 -14.83 0.80
C PHE A 585 15.75 -14.98 1.36
N GLY A 586 16.37 -13.85 1.72
CA GLY A 586 17.77 -13.77 2.07
C GLY A 586 18.16 -14.43 3.40
N ASP A 587 19.47 -14.46 3.66
CA ASP A 587 19.99 -14.47 5.02
C ASP A 587 19.68 -13.09 5.67
N PRO A 588 19.13 -13.02 6.89
CA PRO A 588 18.59 -11.78 7.43
C PRO A 588 19.54 -10.59 7.50
N ASP A 589 20.86 -10.78 7.61
CA ASP A 589 21.82 -9.67 7.81
C ASP A 589 22.20 -8.94 6.49
N TYR A 590 21.79 -9.46 5.33
CA TYR A 590 22.26 -9.00 4.03
C TYR A 590 21.28 -8.09 3.27
N LEU A 591 21.77 -7.00 2.68
CA LEU A 591 21.04 -6.15 1.73
C LEU A 591 21.45 -6.49 0.30
N ILE A 592 20.54 -7.11 -0.46
CA ILE A 592 20.81 -7.59 -1.82
C ILE A 592 20.44 -6.51 -2.85
N ARG A 593 21.38 -6.16 -3.75
CA ARG A 593 21.16 -5.22 -4.85
C ARG A 593 22.04 -5.50 -6.07
N THR A 594 21.69 -4.95 -7.23
CA THR A 594 22.56 -4.92 -8.42
C THR A 594 23.57 -3.77 -8.35
N SER A 595 24.76 -3.96 -8.93
CA SER A 595 25.80 -2.94 -9.07
C SER A 595 25.99 -2.44 -10.52
N ALA A 596 25.15 -2.91 -11.44
CA ALA A 596 25.25 -2.71 -12.89
C ALA A 596 26.61 -3.13 -13.47
N SER A 597 27.24 -4.15 -12.87
CA SER A 597 28.63 -4.54 -13.13
C SER A 597 28.83 -6.04 -13.12
N ARG A 598 29.87 -6.49 -13.82
CA ARG A 598 30.33 -7.89 -13.91
C ARG A 598 31.82 -8.03 -13.58
N ALA A 599 32.40 -7.02 -12.94
CA ALA A 599 33.78 -7.09 -12.45
C ALA A 599 33.87 -8.20 -11.38
N ASP A 600 34.91 -9.02 -11.45
CA ASP A 600 35.17 -10.09 -10.48
C ASP A 600 35.25 -9.52 -9.05
N CYS A 601 34.83 -10.28 -8.03
CA CYS A 601 34.77 -9.78 -6.65
C CYS A 601 36.13 -9.50 -6.02
N ALA A 602 37.23 -9.97 -6.62
CA ALA A 602 38.58 -9.54 -6.25
C ALA A 602 38.92 -8.09 -6.68
N ALA A 603 38.15 -7.48 -7.59
CA ALA A 603 38.33 -6.08 -8.00
C ALA A 603 37.55 -5.11 -7.09
N PRO A 604 38.13 -3.96 -6.69
CA PRO A 604 37.45 -2.99 -5.83
C PRO A 604 36.33 -2.21 -6.57
N PRO A 605 35.27 -1.76 -5.87
CA PRO A 605 34.93 -2.08 -4.47
C PRO A 605 34.57 -3.56 -4.31
N ALA A 606 34.63 -4.10 -3.10
CA ALA A 606 34.25 -5.50 -2.86
C ALA A 606 32.78 -5.77 -3.26
N CYS A 607 32.45 -7.02 -3.57
CA CYS A 607 31.05 -7.42 -3.80
C CYS A 607 30.20 -7.46 -2.53
N VAL A 608 30.85 -7.49 -1.37
CA VAL A 608 30.23 -7.62 -0.05
C VAL A 608 30.91 -6.58 0.86
N ALA A 609 30.14 -5.76 1.56
CA ALA A 609 30.64 -4.67 2.42
C ALA A 609 29.70 -4.41 3.59
N ASP A 610 30.20 -3.81 4.68
CA ASP A 610 29.37 -3.27 5.75
C ASP A 610 28.67 -1.97 5.32
N ASN A 611 27.39 -1.82 5.69
CA ASN A 611 26.58 -0.64 5.41
C ASN A 611 25.96 -0.08 6.71
N PRO A 612 26.68 0.81 7.41
CA PRO A 612 26.22 1.38 8.67
C PRO A 612 25.07 2.39 8.53
N ASP A 613 24.65 2.75 7.32
CA ASP A 613 23.52 3.66 7.08
C ASP A 613 22.16 2.93 7.04
N ILE A 614 22.12 1.67 6.55
CA ILE A 614 20.90 0.84 6.51
C ILE A 614 20.91 -0.18 7.65
N VAL A 615 20.08 0.03 8.67
CA VAL A 615 20.11 -0.74 9.94
C VAL A 615 18.80 -1.42 10.31
N TRP A 616 17.86 -1.42 9.38
CA TRP A 616 16.57 -2.10 9.44
C TRP A 616 16.35 -2.77 8.08
N LEU A 617 15.94 -4.04 8.06
CA LEU A 617 15.68 -4.81 6.83
C LEU A 617 14.32 -5.51 6.87
N ARG A 618 13.72 -5.72 5.69
CA ARG A 618 12.39 -6.33 5.51
C ARG A 618 12.38 -7.48 4.50
N GLY A 619 11.53 -8.46 4.78
CA GLY A 619 11.26 -9.64 3.97
C GLY A 619 11.92 -10.94 4.45
N ASP A 620 12.60 -10.98 5.60
CA ASP A 620 13.22 -12.23 6.08
C ASP A 620 12.17 -13.18 6.69
N ILE A 621 12.31 -14.49 6.45
CA ILE A 621 11.29 -15.48 6.86
C ILE A 621 11.11 -15.55 8.39
N ALA A 622 12.16 -15.33 9.19
CA ALA A 622 12.04 -15.39 10.64
C ALA A 622 11.28 -14.16 11.19
N GLN A 623 11.55 -12.98 10.63
CA GLN A 623 10.78 -11.76 10.84
C GLN A 623 9.30 -11.92 10.47
N LEU A 624 9.01 -12.42 9.26
CA LEU A 624 7.64 -12.55 8.74
C LEU A 624 6.78 -13.47 9.63
N LEU A 625 7.37 -14.57 10.13
CA LEU A 625 6.72 -15.50 11.06
C LEU A 625 6.65 -15.00 12.51
N GLY A 626 7.47 -14.02 12.88
CA GLY A 626 7.42 -13.35 14.17
C GLY A 626 6.15 -12.52 14.37
N GLY A 627 5.44 -12.22 13.28
CA GLY A 627 4.17 -11.50 13.29
C GLY A 627 4.30 -10.03 13.66
N SER A 628 3.15 -9.40 13.79
CA SER A 628 2.95 -8.01 14.18
C SER A 628 1.75 -7.93 15.14
N TRP A 629 1.14 -6.76 15.29
CA TRP A 629 0.00 -6.55 16.17
C TRP A 629 -1.10 -5.71 15.50
N PHE A 630 -2.28 -5.66 16.11
CA PHE A 630 -3.30 -4.63 15.84
C PHE A 630 -3.99 -4.23 17.14
N GLY A 631 -4.57 -3.04 17.17
CA GLY A 631 -5.39 -2.53 18.27
C GLY A 631 -6.75 -2.06 17.75
N ILE A 632 -7.80 -2.36 18.50
CA ILE A 632 -9.16 -1.91 18.19
C ILE A 632 -9.90 -1.55 19.48
N ALA A 633 -10.59 -0.42 19.51
CA ALA A 633 -11.32 0.07 20.68
C ALA A 633 -12.53 0.94 20.28
N GLY A 634 -13.65 0.78 20.96
CA GLY A 634 -14.89 1.49 20.64
C GLY A 634 -16.17 0.68 20.91
N PRO A 635 -17.34 1.19 20.50
CA PRO A 635 -18.61 0.49 20.69
C PRO A 635 -18.62 -0.85 19.94
N GLY A 636 -19.07 -1.90 20.62
CA GLY A 636 -19.17 -3.25 20.05
C GLY A 636 -17.87 -4.06 20.01
N VAL A 637 -16.74 -3.49 20.43
CA VAL A 637 -15.46 -4.22 20.56
C VAL A 637 -15.42 -5.03 21.86
N ALA A 638 -14.81 -6.22 21.83
CA ALA A 638 -14.56 -7.01 23.04
C ALA A 638 -13.41 -6.39 23.86
N ARG A 639 -13.68 -6.07 25.13
CA ARG A 639 -12.64 -5.59 26.06
C ARG A 639 -11.83 -6.75 26.61
N ARG A 640 -10.81 -7.17 25.86
CA ARG A 640 -9.91 -8.30 26.21
C ARG A 640 -8.54 -7.87 26.73
N GLY A 641 -8.14 -6.61 26.56
CA GLY A 641 -6.75 -6.20 26.79
C GLY A 641 -5.82 -6.73 25.70
N GLU A 642 -4.57 -7.01 26.05
CA GLU A 642 -3.59 -7.59 25.13
C GLU A 642 -3.69 -9.13 25.13
N THR A 643 -3.89 -9.73 23.96
CA THR A 643 -4.12 -11.17 23.78
C THR A 643 -3.43 -11.72 22.51
N ALA A 644 -2.90 -12.93 22.59
CA ALA A 644 -2.39 -13.70 21.46
C ALA A 644 -3.39 -14.76 20.93
N ASP A 645 -4.56 -14.89 21.58
CA ASP A 645 -5.53 -15.96 21.32
C ASP A 645 -6.23 -15.79 19.95
N ILE A 646 -6.33 -14.55 19.49
CA ILE A 646 -6.97 -14.18 18.22
C ILE A 646 -5.93 -14.20 17.09
N VAL A 647 -5.91 -15.29 16.32
CA VAL A 647 -5.14 -15.38 15.06
C VAL A 647 -5.78 -14.45 14.02
N SER A 648 -5.00 -13.53 13.48
CA SER A 648 -5.48 -12.54 12.51
C SER A 648 -4.42 -12.18 11.48
N SER A 649 -4.80 -11.43 10.45
CA SER A 649 -3.92 -10.78 9.50
C SER A 649 -4.47 -9.41 9.10
N HIS A 650 -3.63 -8.57 8.46
CA HIS A 650 -4.03 -7.25 7.95
C HIS A 650 -5.35 -7.26 7.17
N ALA A 651 -5.62 -8.34 6.43
CA ALA A 651 -6.82 -8.47 5.60
C ALA A 651 -8.12 -8.55 6.42
N ASP A 652 -8.08 -8.98 7.69
CA ASP A 652 -9.27 -9.08 8.54
C ASP A 652 -9.81 -7.73 9.02
N LEU A 653 -8.96 -6.69 9.03
CA LEU A 653 -9.30 -5.42 9.68
C LEU A 653 -10.41 -4.68 8.94
N ARG A 654 -10.40 -4.73 7.59
CA ARG A 654 -11.45 -4.15 6.74
C ARG A 654 -12.84 -4.77 6.98
N PRO A 655 -13.06 -6.09 6.80
CA PRO A 655 -14.36 -6.69 7.05
C PRO A 655 -14.79 -6.57 8.53
N THR A 656 -13.86 -6.67 9.49
CA THR A 656 -14.16 -6.46 10.92
C THR A 656 -14.69 -5.05 11.20
N LEU A 657 -14.07 -4.03 10.60
CA LEU A 657 -14.51 -2.64 10.68
C LEU A 657 -15.88 -2.45 10.02
N LEU A 658 -16.10 -2.97 8.81
CA LEU A 658 -17.37 -2.82 8.10
C LEU A 658 -18.53 -3.51 8.84
N ALA A 659 -18.31 -4.70 9.41
CA ALA A 659 -19.31 -5.44 10.17
C ALA A 659 -19.76 -4.68 11.44
N LEU A 660 -18.84 -4.02 12.14
CA LEU A 660 -19.19 -3.13 13.28
C LEU A 660 -20.04 -1.92 12.86
N LEU A 661 -19.86 -1.43 11.64
CA LEU A 661 -20.51 -0.23 11.10
C LEU A 661 -21.80 -0.52 10.33
N GLY A 662 -22.18 -1.79 10.14
CA GLY A 662 -23.32 -2.17 9.28
C GLY A 662 -23.12 -1.77 7.81
N LEU A 663 -21.86 -1.70 7.37
CA LEU A 663 -21.48 -1.36 5.99
C LEU A 663 -20.96 -2.61 5.26
N THR A 664 -20.81 -2.51 3.95
CA THR A 664 -20.20 -3.56 3.11
C THR A 664 -19.48 -2.94 1.92
N ASP A 665 -18.41 -3.59 1.47
CA ASP A 665 -17.82 -3.36 0.15
C ASP A 665 -18.61 -4.09 -0.95
N ARG A 666 -18.21 -3.88 -2.21
CA ARG A 666 -18.87 -4.44 -3.41
C ARG A 666 -18.12 -5.65 -4.00
N TYR A 667 -17.29 -6.28 -3.19
CA TYR A 667 -16.50 -7.47 -3.49
C TYR A 667 -16.46 -8.40 -2.26
N VAL A 668 -16.09 -9.67 -2.47
CA VAL A 668 -15.81 -10.61 -1.38
C VAL A 668 -14.37 -10.43 -0.92
N HIS A 669 -14.17 -10.27 0.39
CA HIS A 669 -12.85 -10.08 1.02
C HIS A 669 -12.00 -11.37 0.95
N ASP A 670 -10.68 -11.26 1.15
CA ASP A 670 -9.79 -12.41 1.43
C ASP A 670 -9.53 -12.61 2.94
N GLY A 671 -9.76 -11.54 3.72
CA GLY A 671 -9.80 -11.56 5.18
C GLY A 671 -11.21 -11.81 5.74
N THR A 672 -11.28 -11.93 7.07
CA THR A 672 -12.47 -12.41 7.79
C THR A 672 -12.91 -11.44 8.89
N VAL A 673 -14.17 -11.49 9.32
CA VAL A 673 -14.61 -10.75 10.51
C VAL A 673 -14.02 -11.43 11.75
N LEU A 674 -13.22 -10.71 12.54
CA LEU A 674 -12.67 -11.21 13.79
C LEU A 674 -13.76 -11.27 14.88
N VAL A 675 -14.69 -12.23 14.79
CA VAL A 675 -15.84 -12.32 15.70
C VAL A 675 -15.43 -12.40 17.17
N ASP A 676 -14.29 -13.04 17.46
CA ASP A 676 -13.70 -13.09 18.80
C ASP A 676 -13.18 -11.74 19.32
N ALA A 677 -12.85 -10.79 18.45
CA ALA A 677 -12.51 -9.41 18.81
C ALA A 677 -13.74 -8.54 19.11
N LEU A 678 -14.96 -9.04 18.87
CA LEU A 678 -16.20 -8.30 18.96
C LEU A 678 -17.07 -8.76 20.15
N ALA A 679 -17.91 -7.85 20.64
CA ALA A 679 -18.93 -8.18 21.63
C ALA A 679 -20.09 -8.94 20.96
N PRO A 680 -20.62 -10.03 21.54
CA PRO A 680 -21.74 -10.78 20.94
C PRO A 680 -23.00 -9.96 20.65
N SER A 681 -23.19 -8.83 21.35
CA SER A 681 -24.29 -7.88 21.12
C SER A 681 -24.11 -6.97 19.89
N ALA A 682 -22.90 -6.93 19.29
CA ALA A 682 -22.57 -6.11 18.13
C ALA A 682 -22.46 -6.91 16.83
N LEU A 683 -22.22 -8.23 16.90
CA LEU A 683 -22.20 -9.13 15.74
C LEU A 683 -23.49 -9.03 14.90
N PRO A 684 -23.45 -9.27 13.58
CA PRO A 684 -24.62 -9.64 12.78
C PRO A 684 -25.38 -10.83 13.39
N ALA A 685 -26.68 -10.95 13.13
CA ALA A 685 -27.52 -11.97 13.77
C ALA A 685 -27.09 -13.40 13.38
N GLU A 686 -26.60 -13.54 12.15
CA GLU A 686 -26.07 -14.74 11.54
C GLU A 686 -24.77 -15.17 12.24
N LEU A 687 -23.81 -14.24 12.41
CA LEU A 687 -22.56 -14.51 13.14
C LEU A 687 -22.79 -14.77 14.63
N ALA A 688 -23.77 -14.10 15.23
CA ALA A 688 -24.15 -14.32 16.63
C ALA A 688 -24.89 -15.65 16.88
N SER A 689 -25.36 -16.33 15.83
CA SER A 689 -26.14 -17.57 15.96
C SER A 689 -25.29 -18.83 16.11
N ASP A 690 -24.10 -18.85 15.49
CA ASP A 690 -23.10 -19.92 15.60
C ASP A 690 -21.68 -19.34 15.35
N PRO A 691 -21.10 -18.63 16.34
CA PRO A 691 -19.76 -18.06 16.20
C PRO A 691 -18.67 -19.14 16.18
N ASP A 692 -18.90 -20.29 16.80
CA ASP A 692 -17.94 -21.39 16.86
C ASP A 692 -17.71 -22.00 15.46
N SER A 693 -18.78 -22.28 14.71
CA SER A 693 -18.68 -22.70 13.30
C SER A 693 -18.05 -21.63 12.41
N TYR A 694 -18.28 -20.34 12.70
CA TYR A 694 -17.64 -19.25 11.95
C TYR A 694 -16.12 -19.22 12.21
N SER A 695 -15.70 -19.13 13.47
CA SER A 695 -14.26 -19.05 13.82
C SER A 695 -13.51 -20.30 13.38
N ALA A 696 -14.09 -21.50 13.52
CA ALA A 696 -13.47 -22.73 13.01
C ALA A 696 -13.28 -22.71 11.49
N LEU A 697 -14.27 -22.21 10.73
CA LEU A 697 -14.18 -22.09 9.27
C LEU A 697 -13.19 -20.99 8.84
N ALA A 698 -13.14 -19.87 9.56
CA ALA A 698 -12.17 -18.79 9.36
C ALA A 698 -10.73 -19.27 9.63
N HIS A 699 -10.49 -20.01 10.73
CA HIS A 699 -9.18 -20.63 10.99
C HIS A 699 -8.77 -21.63 9.88
N ALA A 700 -9.71 -22.41 9.34
CA ALA A 700 -9.44 -23.29 8.21
C ALA A 700 -9.09 -22.50 6.92
N LEU A 701 -9.77 -21.38 6.65
CA LEU A 701 -9.38 -20.47 5.57
C LEU A 701 -7.96 -19.92 5.77
N LYS A 702 -7.61 -19.49 6.99
CA LYS A 702 -6.29 -18.94 7.31
C LYS A 702 -5.16 -19.93 7.07
N THR A 703 -5.30 -21.17 7.52
CA THR A 703 -4.28 -22.21 7.27
C THR A 703 -4.15 -22.58 5.79
N LEU A 704 -5.23 -22.44 5.02
CA LEU A 704 -5.33 -22.74 3.59
C LEU A 704 -4.84 -21.63 2.66
N ASN A 705 -5.16 -20.37 2.97
CA ASN A 705 -5.21 -19.28 1.99
C ASN A 705 -4.33 -18.06 2.31
N GLU A 706 -3.98 -17.80 3.58
CA GLU A 706 -3.13 -16.63 3.89
C GLU A 706 -1.75 -16.74 3.18
N PRO A 707 -1.18 -15.63 2.69
CA PRO A 707 0.13 -15.61 2.02
C PRO A 707 1.27 -16.25 2.83
N LEU A 708 1.15 -16.21 4.16
CA LEU A 708 2.05 -16.82 5.14
C LEU A 708 1.39 -17.97 5.91
N GLY A 709 0.22 -18.45 5.47
CA GLY A 709 -0.54 -19.57 6.06
C GLY A 709 0.13 -20.94 5.86
N GLN A 710 -0.36 -21.97 6.55
CA GLN A 710 0.35 -23.27 6.62
C GLN A 710 0.58 -23.92 5.26
N LEU A 711 -0.40 -23.86 4.35
CA LEU A 711 -0.26 -24.35 2.98
C LEU A 711 0.92 -23.67 2.25
N ALA A 712 0.96 -22.34 2.28
CA ALA A 712 1.97 -21.52 1.61
C ALA A 712 3.38 -21.73 2.19
N ARG A 713 3.49 -21.96 3.51
CA ARG A 713 4.76 -22.27 4.19
C ARG A 713 5.28 -23.66 3.81
N ASN A 714 4.39 -24.67 3.79
CA ASN A 714 4.72 -26.02 3.36
C ASN A 714 5.13 -26.06 1.87
N SER A 715 4.42 -25.33 1.01
CA SER A 715 4.75 -25.26 -0.42
C SER A 715 6.03 -24.45 -0.69
N LEU A 716 6.34 -23.41 0.09
CA LEU A 716 7.58 -22.63 -0.06
C LEU A 716 8.83 -23.49 0.19
N ALA A 717 8.76 -24.44 1.13
CA ALA A 717 9.81 -25.41 1.36
C ALA A 717 10.00 -26.34 0.13
N LEU A 718 8.90 -26.86 -0.42
CA LEU A 718 8.90 -27.68 -1.64
C LEU A 718 9.44 -26.90 -2.86
N ALA A 719 8.97 -25.68 -3.07
CA ALA A 719 9.41 -24.78 -4.13
C ALA A 719 10.91 -24.50 -4.03
N THR A 720 11.41 -24.16 -2.84
CA THR A 720 12.83 -23.92 -2.58
C THR A 720 13.70 -25.12 -2.99
N GLN A 721 13.24 -26.34 -2.72
CA GLN A 721 13.94 -27.57 -3.11
C GLN A 721 13.85 -27.84 -4.62
N ALA A 722 12.68 -27.70 -5.23
CA ALA A 722 12.47 -27.89 -6.66
C ALA A 722 13.25 -26.87 -7.51
N ILE A 723 13.33 -25.62 -7.07
CA ILE A 723 14.10 -24.55 -7.71
C ILE A 723 15.60 -24.84 -7.63
N LYS A 724 16.11 -25.26 -6.45
CA LYS A 724 17.53 -25.64 -6.25
C LYS A 724 17.90 -26.97 -6.94
N GLY A 725 16.91 -27.80 -7.25
CA GLY A 725 17.04 -29.13 -7.88
C GLY A 725 17.06 -29.12 -9.43
N GLY A 726 17.22 -30.32 -10.00
CA GLY A 726 17.25 -30.56 -11.45
C GLY A 726 15.87 -30.59 -12.11
N ASP A 727 15.85 -30.40 -13.44
CA ASP A 727 14.66 -29.91 -14.12
C ASP A 727 13.50 -30.91 -14.20
N ALA A 728 13.77 -32.21 -14.37
CA ALA A 728 12.75 -33.27 -14.26
C ALA A 728 12.21 -33.47 -12.82
N GLY A 729 12.77 -32.78 -11.82
CA GLY A 729 12.16 -32.59 -10.50
C GLY A 729 11.30 -31.32 -10.45
N TYR A 730 11.76 -30.25 -11.07
CA TYR A 730 11.08 -28.96 -11.15
C TYR A 730 9.80 -29.01 -12.00
N GLU A 731 9.78 -29.72 -13.13
CA GLU A 731 8.58 -29.94 -13.96
C GLU A 731 7.46 -30.60 -13.15
N ARG A 732 7.76 -31.70 -12.44
CA ARG A 732 6.81 -32.38 -11.55
C ARG A 732 6.35 -31.50 -10.39
N TYR A 733 7.20 -30.59 -9.90
CA TYR A 733 6.78 -29.57 -8.95
C TYR A 733 5.80 -28.57 -9.59
N LEU A 734 6.04 -28.08 -10.81
CA LEU A 734 5.13 -27.17 -11.51
C LEU A 734 3.73 -27.80 -11.73
N ASP A 735 3.67 -29.07 -12.13
CA ASP A 735 2.41 -29.81 -12.26
C ASP A 735 1.68 -29.93 -10.91
N SER A 736 2.45 -30.25 -9.85
CA SER A 736 1.91 -30.43 -8.49
C SER A 736 1.40 -29.12 -7.90
N ILE A 737 2.19 -28.04 -7.93
CA ILE A 737 1.82 -26.74 -7.37
C ILE A 737 0.68 -26.10 -8.16
N GLY A 738 0.63 -26.22 -9.49
CA GLY A 738 -0.50 -25.77 -10.29
C GLY A 738 -1.81 -26.48 -9.92
N THR A 739 -1.74 -27.78 -9.62
CA THR A 739 -2.86 -28.58 -9.11
C THR A 739 -3.28 -28.16 -7.70
N ILE A 740 -2.31 -27.93 -6.80
CA ILE A 740 -2.52 -27.45 -5.42
C ILE A 740 -3.19 -26.07 -5.43
N THR A 741 -2.64 -25.09 -6.15
CA THR A 741 -3.21 -23.74 -6.29
C THR A 741 -4.62 -23.79 -6.85
N SER A 742 -4.87 -24.55 -7.92
CA SER A 742 -6.22 -24.68 -8.50
C SER A 742 -7.25 -25.23 -7.49
N ARG A 743 -6.85 -26.17 -6.62
CA ARG A 743 -7.70 -26.73 -5.56
C ARG A 743 -7.87 -25.77 -4.39
N ARG A 744 -6.81 -25.06 -4.01
CA ARG A 744 -6.80 -24.02 -2.97
C ARG A 744 -7.75 -22.90 -3.35
N ASP A 745 -7.56 -22.30 -4.53
CA ASP A 745 -8.34 -21.17 -5.02
C ASP A 745 -9.83 -21.50 -5.14
N ALA A 746 -10.17 -22.73 -5.54
CA ALA A 746 -11.55 -23.19 -5.60
C ALA A 746 -12.17 -23.33 -4.20
N LEU A 747 -11.45 -23.94 -3.26
CA LEU A 747 -11.91 -24.15 -1.89
C LEU A 747 -11.98 -22.84 -1.08
N ALA A 748 -11.01 -21.95 -1.24
CA ALA A 748 -11.02 -20.61 -0.63
C ALA A 748 -12.31 -19.88 -1.03
N ARG A 749 -12.58 -19.70 -2.33
CA ARG A 749 -13.80 -19.03 -2.81
C ARG A 749 -15.11 -19.67 -2.31
N GLU A 750 -15.14 -20.99 -2.07
CA GLU A 750 -16.30 -21.64 -1.45
C GLU A 750 -16.48 -21.25 0.04
N ILE A 751 -15.37 -21.13 0.77
CA ILE A 751 -15.29 -20.74 2.19
C ILE A 751 -15.55 -19.23 2.35
N ASP A 752 -14.86 -18.38 1.59
CA ASP A 752 -15.03 -16.92 1.58
C ASP A 752 -16.50 -16.56 1.37
N ALA A 753 -17.16 -17.24 0.42
CA ALA A 753 -18.59 -17.08 0.17
C ALA A 753 -19.48 -17.47 1.38
N GLN A 754 -19.08 -18.42 2.25
CA GLN A 754 -19.81 -18.65 3.50
C GLN A 754 -19.58 -17.52 4.50
N LEU A 755 -18.32 -17.11 4.67
CA LEU A 755 -17.90 -16.14 5.70
C LEU A 755 -18.43 -14.73 5.40
N ASP A 756 -18.19 -14.19 4.21
CA ASP A 756 -18.76 -12.90 3.76
C ASP A 756 -20.29 -13.00 3.61
N GLY A 757 -20.81 -14.18 3.25
CA GLY A 757 -22.24 -14.43 3.18
C GLY A 757 -22.95 -14.24 4.52
N ALA A 758 -22.32 -14.70 5.60
CA ALA A 758 -22.83 -14.58 6.96
C ALA A 758 -22.54 -13.21 7.59
N ALA A 759 -21.44 -12.55 7.20
CA ALA A 759 -21.11 -11.22 7.67
C ALA A 759 -21.95 -10.10 7.02
N PHE A 760 -22.18 -10.16 5.70
CA PHE A 760 -22.68 -9.02 4.90
C PHE A 760 -23.93 -9.32 4.05
N ALA A 761 -24.33 -10.59 3.88
CA ALA A 761 -25.41 -10.98 2.97
C ALA A 761 -26.58 -11.75 3.63
N HIS A 762 -26.70 -11.70 4.97
CA HIS A 762 -27.76 -12.36 5.75
C HIS A 762 -27.94 -13.87 5.47
N ARG A 763 -26.83 -14.56 5.15
CA ARG A 763 -26.80 -16.01 4.90
C ARG A 763 -26.06 -16.73 6.04
N PRO A 764 -26.76 -17.30 7.04
CA PRO A 764 -26.10 -18.06 8.10
C PRO A 764 -25.37 -19.29 7.54
N ILE A 765 -24.27 -19.64 8.19
CA ILE A 765 -23.44 -20.80 7.83
C ILE A 765 -24.20 -22.09 8.17
N ASN A 766 -24.11 -23.09 7.31
CA ASN A 766 -24.58 -24.45 7.61
C ASN A 766 -23.43 -25.22 8.30
N PRO A 767 -23.55 -25.65 9.57
CA PRO A 767 -22.43 -26.26 10.31
C PRO A 767 -21.91 -27.56 9.70
N ALA A 768 -22.80 -28.38 9.12
CA ALA A 768 -22.39 -29.62 8.43
C ALA A 768 -21.62 -29.33 7.13
N TYR A 769 -21.95 -28.24 6.44
CA TYR A 769 -21.18 -27.77 5.27
C TYR A 769 -19.84 -27.14 5.69
N ALA A 770 -19.83 -26.36 6.77
CA ALA A 770 -18.60 -25.81 7.33
C ALA A 770 -17.59 -26.92 7.71
N HIS A 771 -18.02 -27.95 8.45
CA HIS A 771 -17.18 -29.11 8.74
C HIS A 771 -16.65 -29.82 7.47
N ALA A 772 -17.45 -29.92 6.41
CA ALA A 772 -17.02 -30.50 5.14
C ALA A 772 -15.97 -29.63 4.41
N LEU A 773 -16.06 -28.30 4.52
CA LEU A 773 -15.06 -27.36 3.99
C LEU A 773 -13.77 -27.38 4.82
N ILE A 774 -13.88 -27.39 6.16
CA ILE A 774 -12.74 -27.51 7.09
C ILE A 774 -11.95 -28.79 6.80
N GLY A 775 -12.60 -29.95 6.73
CA GLY A 775 -11.93 -31.22 6.42
C GLY A 775 -11.30 -31.26 5.02
N ARG A 776 -11.85 -30.52 4.03
CA ARG A 776 -11.21 -30.34 2.71
C ARG A 776 -9.96 -29.46 2.79
N ALA A 777 -9.96 -28.43 3.64
CA ALA A 777 -8.82 -27.53 3.84
C ALA A 777 -7.67 -28.26 4.56
N GLU A 778 -7.99 -28.92 5.68
CA GLU A 778 -7.06 -29.78 6.43
C GLU A 778 -6.45 -30.86 5.53
N ALA A 779 -7.25 -31.54 4.70
CA ALA A 779 -6.74 -32.56 3.78
C ALA A 779 -5.72 -31.99 2.77
N LEU A 780 -5.96 -30.80 2.20
CA LEU A 780 -5.02 -30.17 1.27
C LEU A 780 -3.75 -29.66 1.98
N VAL A 781 -3.87 -29.06 3.17
CA VAL A 781 -2.72 -28.64 3.99
C VAL A 781 -1.83 -29.84 4.33
N ASN A 782 -2.44 -30.95 4.78
CA ASN A 782 -1.74 -32.19 5.10
C ASN A 782 -1.12 -32.86 3.85
N GLU A 783 -1.76 -32.78 2.68
CA GLU A 783 -1.21 -33.30 1.42
C GLU A 783 0.11 -32.58 1.07
N VAL A 784 0.12 -31.25 1.11
CA VAL A 784 1.33 -30.46 0.85
C VAL A 784 2.38 -30.66 1.94
N GLU A 785 1.97 -30.83 3.21
CA GLU A 785 2.91 -31.16 4.29
C GLU A 785 3.61 -32.51 4.06
N ASN A 786 2.88 -33.53 3.59
CA ASN A 786 3.47 -34.83 3.30
C ASN A 786 4.43 -34.79 2.09
N ILE A 787 4.10 -34.01 1.05
CA ILE A 787 4.98 -33.81 -0.12
C ILE A 787 6.27 -33.07 0.28
N ALA A 788 6.16 -32.02 1.10
CA ALA A 788 7.34 -31.29 1.61
C ALA A 788 8.14 -32.13 2.62
N GLY A 789 7.47 -32.76 3.59
CA GLY A 789 8.08 -33.53 4.68
C GLY A 789 8.82 -34.79 4.22
N SER A 790 8.33 -35.45 3.17
CA SER A 790 9.05 -36.56 2.50
C SER A 790 10.28 -36.09 1.71
N SER A 791 10.41 -34.80 1.44
CA SER A 791 11.52 -34.18 0.70
C SER A 791 12.56 -33.47 1.60
N LEU A 792 12.25 -33.21 2.88
CA LEU A 792 13.08 -32.40 3.79
C LEU A 792 14.08 -33.22 4.64
N THR A 793 15.34 -32.76 4.68
CA THR A 793 16.35 -33.28 5.62
C THR A 793 16.03 -32.83 7.05
N PRO A 794 16.45 -33.55 8.11
CA PRO A 794 16.16 -33.16 9.49
C PRO A 794 16.63 -31.75 9.89
N ALA A 795 17.66 -31.21 9.25
CA ALA A 795 18.14 -29.85 9.52
C ALA A 795 17.18 -28.75 9.01
N ASP A 796 16.42 -29.06 7.96
CA ASP A 796 15.48 -28.13 7.32
C ASP A 796 14.08 -28.15 8.01
N ARG A 797 13.83 -29.12 8.91
CA ARG A 797 12.54 -29.35 9.58
C ARG A 797 12.22 -28.39 10.72
N ARG A 798 12.70 -27.14 10.67
CA ARG A 798 12.31 -26.10 11.65
C ARG A 798 10.80 -25.87 11.69
N TRP A 799 10.10 -26.14 10.58
CA TRP A 799 8.66 -26.01 10.45
C TRP A 799 7.84 -26.88 11.41
N LYS A 800 8.20 -28.16 11.63
CA LYS A 800 7.39 -29.02 12.51
C LYS A 800 7.40 -28.52 13.96
N ALA A 801 8.53 -27.99 14.43
CA ALA A 801 8.66 -27.42 15.77
C ALA A 801 7.88 -26.11 15.98
N ALA A 802 7.43 -25.44 14.92
CA ALA A 802 6.53 -24.29 15.00
C ALA A 802 5.05 -24.68 14.98
N ASN A 803 4.72 -25.84 14.38
CA ASN A 803 3.37 -26.42 14.36
C ASN A 803 3.06 -27.21 15.64
N ASP A 804 4.03 -27.94 16.18
CA ASP A 804 3.91 -28.72 17.43
C ASP A 804 3.90 -27.84 18.71
N ALA A 805 3.94 -26.51 18.57
CA ALA A 805 4.21 -25.55 19.66
C ALA A 805 3.32 -24.29 19.65
N ARG A 806 2.13 -24.38 19.03
CA ARG A 806 1.05 -23.38 19.12
C ARG A 806 -0.23 -24.08 19.57
#